data_AF-A0A0F8BJ05-F1
#
_entry.id   AF-A0A0F8BJ05-F1
#
_cell.length_a   1.000
_cell.length_b   1.000
_cell.length_c   1.000
_cell.angle_alpha   90.00
_cell.angle_beta   90.00
_cell.angle_gamma   90.00
#
_symmetry.space_group_name_H-M   'P 1'
#
loop_
_entity.id
_entity.type
_entity.pdbx_description
1 polymer ?
#
loop_
_entity_poly.entity_id
_entity_poly.type
_entity_poly.pdbx_seq_one_letter_code
_entity_poly.pdbx_strand_id
1 'polypeptide(L)'
;MRFEKKTLLGVFTVSQIVIHGSRAQRGDAAINPSLKGYIVEYAHLGGGFGPGFKVAGGYDLVGDDDVAAAGPAPVPDPDPMDESSHGTHVAGIIAGNTSWFKGVAPDATLYAYKVISDLTNFWSDDLLIRAFLMAYEDGVGASGKNVLAVASTQIDNFPANPYHLNINDNPAADACKPYPNGTASLKNKIPLVRRGGCAFASKQKHLTDIGAEYIFIYNYDETAVQPITAYAAGEISILVSSSGEAIIRAIRAGLNVTASFNTSSKIPAFLPSSRSSLPSSGTSWGSLNDLQVKPDIAAPAGVAALYISVHGGRDVQGKAFAKRLSQRIISGGQSLLWWDGSSEQKAPVTQVGTGLIDAVKVLDYTSELSFEKIALNDSINFNGYHEFTVWNKGKEPVTYSFSTEAAAGIEALTDVENDVRIKLLYELTPVSLEPKITLPDKLTLQPGANKNVAVKFENPDALGWNTHALPSYSGKVLVHSSLGETLAIPYHGIAADLHNGITRMFRKGYPIIVSTLDSIPIAEKTTFTFDLSLEAQDFPRLRTMMVYGSDEARWDIFEPGYKESQWKYPPVVGQGGYVGSASYWKEANTNVSIPLYDPESQKQIQLNFPISVGRNGEGTADPQDMYSQFWWLGRLANGSDIASGTYR
;
A
#
# COMPACT_ATOMS: atom_id res chain seq x y z
N MET A 1 29.90 7.70 18.75
CA MET A 1 29.54 6.30 19.11
C MET A 1 28.74 5.75 17.95
N ARG A 2 29.10 4.62 17.32
CA ARG A 2 28.39 4.09 16.14
C ARG A 2 27.25 3.16 16.59
N PHE A 3 26.07 3.32 16.01
CA PHE A 3 25.00 2.32 16.11
C PHE A 3 25.11 1.38 14.91
N GLU A 4 25.27 0.08 15.16
CA GLU A 4 25.33 -0.94 14.12
C GLU A 4 23.93 -1.42 13.71
N LYS A 5 23.79 -1.84 12.45
CA LYS A 5 22.53 -2.31 11.86
C LYS A 5 21.92 -3.43 12.71
N LYS A 6 20.74 -3.18 13.30
CA LYS A 6 19.93 -4.22 13.94
C LYS A 6 18.80 -4.67 13.02
N THR A 7 18.68 -5.98 12.86
CA THR A 7 17.73 -6.64 11.96
C THR A 7 16.29 -6.22 12.23
N LEU A 8 15.62 -5.71 11.20
CA LEU A 8 14.17 -5.47 11.21
C LEU A 8 13.44 -6.78 11.55
N LEU A 9 12.52 -6.74 12.51
CA LEU A 9 11.45 -7.76 12.52
C LEU A 9 10.56 -7.52 11.29
N GLY A 10 9.91 -8.58 10.80
CA GLY A 10 9.17 -8.53 9.54
C GLY A 10 8.07 -7.48 9.54
N VAL A 11 8.32 -6.34 8.88
CA VAL A 11 7.32 -5.31 8.63
C VAL A 11 6.27 -5.89 7.71
N PHE A 12 5.12 -6.24 8.30
CA PHE A 12 3.83 -6.10 7.63
C PHE A 12 3.53 -4.60 7.62
N THR A 13 3.53 -4.00 6.43
CA THR A 13 3.05 -2.63 6.25
C THR A 13 1.54 -2.64 6.43
N VAL A 14 1.09 -2.30 7.64
CA VAL A 14 -0.32 -2.07 7.91
C VAL A 14 -0.46 -0.73 8.63
N SER A 15 -0.77 0.30 7.84
CA SER A 15 -1.24 1.58 8.34
C SER A 15 -2.59 1.42 9.04
N GLN A 16 -2.79 2.19 10.11
CA GLN A 16 -4.02 2.34 10.91
C GLN A 16 -4.46 1.07 11.67
N ILE A 17 -4.11 1.01 12.97
CA ILE A 17 -4.65 0.08 13.98
C ILE A 17 -5.54 0.88 14.93
N VAL A 18 -6.75 0.40 15.26
CA VAL A 18 -7.71 1.05 16.17
C VAL A 18 -8.86 0.08 16.53
N ILE A 19 -9.55 0.10 17.68
CA ILE A 19 -10.84 -0.65 17.83
C ILE A 19 -11.86 0.13 18.66
N HIS A 20 -13.06 0.30 18.09
CA HIS A 20 -14.17 1.03 18.71
C HIS A 20 -14.70 0.34 19.99
N GLY A 21 -14.61 1.01 21.15
CA GLY A 21 -15.07 0.52 22.44
C GLY A 21 -16.10 1.46 23.08
N SER A 22 -17.35 1.01 23.28
CA SER A 22 -18.42 1.94 23.71
C SER A 22 -18.18 2.58 25.07
N ARG A 23 -18.06 3.93 25.14
CA ARG A 23 -18.03 4.69 26.42
C ARG A 23 -19.23 4.39 27.34
N ALA A 24 -20.33 3.85 26.80
CA ALA A 24 -21.57 3.55 27.53
C ALA A 24 -21.53 2.35 28.51
N GLN A 25 -20.48 1.52 28.52
CA GLN A 25 -20.35 0.40 29.49
C GLN A 25 -19.46 0.75 30.70
N ARG A 26 -18.81 1.91 30.73
CA ARG A 26 -18.19 2.45 31.96
C ARG A 26 -19.31 3.10 32.79
N GLY A 27 -19.31 2.91 34.10
CA GLY A 27 -20.41 3.27 35.00
C GLY A 27 -20.60 4.77 35.29
N ASP A 28 -20.11 5.65 34.42
CA ASP A 28 -19.99 7.09 34.66
C ASP A 28 -21.24 7.85 34.17
N ALA A 29 -21.87 8.59 35.08
CA ALA A 29 -23.24 9.11 34.92
C ALA A 29 -23.38 10.37 34.03
N ALA A 30 -22.55 10.51 32.99
CA ALA A 30 -22.41 11.73 32.17
C ALA A 30 -22.42 11.47 30.66
N ILE A 31 -23.51 10.88 30.13
CA ILE A 31 -23.70 10.65 28.69
C ILE A 31 -24.53 11.77 28.05
N ASN A 32 -24.03 12.38 26.98
CA ASN A 32 -24.76 13.34 26.15
C ASN A 32 -25.98 12.68 25.48
N PRO A 33 -27.24 13.15 25.72
CA PRO A 33 -28.43 12.47 25.22
C PRO A 33 -28.54 12.31 23.70
N SER A 34 -27.86 13.14 22.90
CA SER A 34 -27.94 13.11 21.43
C SER A 34 -27.30 11.89 20.78
N LEU A 35 -26.31 11.25 21.43
CA LEU A 35 -25.52 10.17 20.83
C LEU A 35 -26.20 8.78 20.85
N LYS A 36 -27.38 8.67 21.48
CA LYS A 36 -28.11 7.39 21.63
C LYS A 36 -28.61 6.77 20.31
N GLY A 37 -28.55 7.50 19.19
CA GLY A 37 -29.01 7.01 17.88
C GLY A 37 -27.96 6.32 17.00
N TYR A 38 -26.67 6.38 17.36
CA TYR A 38 -25.56 6.07 16.43
C TYR A 38 -24.73 4.82 16.77
N ILE A 39 -25.12 4.07 17.81
CA ILE A 39 -24.34 2.91 18.29
C ILE A 39 -24.72 1.65 17.49
N VAL A 40 -23.98 1.38 16.40
CA VAL A 40 -23.99 0.06 15.75
C VAL A 40 -23.06 -0.87 16.52
N GLU A 41 -23.62 -1.83 17.25
CA GLU A 41 -22.85 -2.82 18.01
C GLU A 41 -22.02 -3.71 17.07
N TYR A 42 -20.69 -3.59 17.10
CA TYR A 42 -19.76 -4.51 16.42
C TYR A 42 -19.67 -5.87 17.12
N ALA A 43 -20.81 -6.56 17.24
CA ALA A 43 -20.95 -7.85 17.90
C ALA A 43 -20.01 -8.95 17.37
N HIS A 44 -19.50 -8.80 16.13
CA HIS A 44 -18.52 -9.71 15.54
C HIS A 44 -17.15 -9.71 16.26
N LEU A 45 -16.80 -8.65 17.00
CA LEU A 45 -15.65 -8.59 17.90
C LEU A 45 -16.03 -8.76 19.38
N GLY A 46 -17.21 -9.31 19.69
CA GLY A 46 -17.63 -9.63 21.05
C GLY A 46 -18.20 -8.47 21.87
N GLY A 47 -18.38 -7.29 21.29
CA GLY A 47 -19.22 -6.22 21.85
C GLY A 47 -18.66 -5.49 23.08
N GLY A 48 -17.35 -5.51 23.32
CA GLY A 48 -16.71 -4.76 24.40
C GLY A 48 -15.18 -4.85 24.40
N PHE A 49 -14.57 -4.10 25.32
CA PHE A 49 -13.12 -3.90 25.44
C PHE A 49 -12.65 -4.12 26.88
N GLY A 50 -11.50 -4.75 27.05
CA GLY A 50 -10.87 -5.03 28.35
C GLY A 50 -11.01 -6.49 28.82
N PRO A 51 -10.54 -6.81 30.03
CA PRO A 51 -10.44 -8.18 30.52
C PRO A 51 -11.77 -8.95 30.48
N GLY A 52 -11.77 -10.10 29.80
CA GLY A 52 -12.95 -10.96 29.61
C GLY A 52 -13.65 -10.78 28.26
N PHE A 53 -13.41 -9.67 27.55
CA PHE A 53 -13.88 -9.49 26.17
C PHE A 53 -12.92 -10.11 25.15
N LYS A 54 -13.38 -10.23 23.89
CA LYS A 54 -12.55 -10.68 22.77
C LYS A 54 -11.43 -9.68 22.45
N VAL A 55 -11.64 -8.38 22.65
CA VAL A 55 -10.55 -7.38 22.67
C VAL A 55 -10.16 -7.15 24.13
N ALA A 56 -9.12 -7.83 24.60
CA ALA A 56 -8.84 -7.93 26.04
C ALA A 56 -8.04 -6.77 26.63
N GLY A 57 -7.44 -5.93 25.79
CA GLY A 57 -6.66 -4.77 26.18
C GLY A 57 -6.16 -3.98 24.97
N GLY A 58 -5.43 -2.91 25.24
CA GLY A 58 -4.96 -1.98 24.21
C GLY A 58 -4.54 -0.63 24.78
N TYR A 59 -4.07 0.25 23.92
CA TYR A 59 -3.65 1.61 24.28
C TYR A 59 -3.67 2.54 23.08
N ASP A 60 -4.00 3.82 23.27
CA ASP A 60 -3.87 4.85 22.25
C ASP A 60 -2.52 5.58 22.39
N LEU A 61 -1.70 5.57 21.34
CA LEU A 61 -0.41 6.26 21.31
C LEU A 61 -0.47 7.63 20.60
N VAL A 62 -1.63 8.03 20.05
CA VAL A 62 -1.83 9.26 19.26
C VAL A 62 -2.99 10.13 19.75
N GLY A 63 -4.13 9.56 20.17
CA GLY A 63 -5.28 10.19 20.81
C GLY A 63 -6.58 10.25 19.98
N ASP A 64 -7.70 10.52 20.65
CA ASP A 64 -8.99 10.98 20.07
C ASP A 64 -8.78 12.20 19.14
N ASP A 65 -9.43 12.25 17.98
CA ASP A 65 -9.28 13.37 17.02
C ASP A 65 -10.11 14.63 17.37
N ASP A 66 -10.92 14.57 18.43
CA ASP A 66 -11.74 15.68 18.96
C ASP A 66 -10.89 16.86 19.50
N VAL A 67 -9.57 16.67 19.69
CA VAL A 67 -8.65 17.62 20.33
C VAL A 67 -8.05 18.65 19.34
N ALA A 68 -8.90 19.26 18.50
CA ALA A 68 -8.53 20.33 17.56
C ALA A 68 -7.88 21.57 18.19
N ALA A 69 -7.83 21.65 19.54
CA ALA A 69 -7.21 22.72 20.32
C ALA A 69 -5.77 22.45 20.80
N ALA A 70 -5.27 21.20 20.79
CA ALA A 70 -3.98 20.86 21.41
C ALA A 70 -2.75 21.06 20.50
N GLY A 71 -2.91 21.00 19.18
CA GLY A 71 -1.82 21.08 18.21
C GLY A 71 -1.20 19.71 17.86
N PRO A 72 -0.06 19.68 17.14
CA PRO A 72 0.45 18.50 16.44
C PRO A 72 1.24 17.51 17.33
N ALA A 73 0.95 17.49 18.64
CA ALA A 73 1.56 16.54 19.57
C ALA A 73 0.56 15.42 19.86
N PRO A 74 0.96 14.13 19.79
CA PRO A 74 0.17 13.02 20.30
C PRO A 74 -0.37 13.27 21.71
N VAL A 75 -1.61 12.83 21.96
CA VAL A 75 -2.28 12.87 23.27
C VAL A 75 -2.63 11.42 23.68
N PRO A 76 -1.65 10.61 24.14
CA PRO A 76 -1.85 9.18 24.38
C PRO A 76 -2.79 8.90 25.57
N ASP A 77 -3.69 7.94 25.42
CA ASP A 77 -4.70 7.58 26.43
C ASP A 77 -5.08 6.08 26.37
N PRO A 78 -5.89 5.54 27.29
CA PRO A 78 -6.17 4.10 27.38
C PRO A 78 -7.36 3.59 26.54
N ASP A 79 -7.98 4.41 25.67
CA ASP A 79 -9.14 4.04 24.85
C ASP A 79 -8.78 4.11 23.35
N PRO A 80 -8.26 3.03 22.72
CA PRO A 80 -7.79 3.04 21.33
C PRO A 80 -8.94 3.09 20.32
N MET A 81 -9.69 4.19 20.29
CA MET A 81 -11.00 4.36 19.66
C MET A 81 -10.93 4.50 18.13
N ASP A 82 -11.63 3.60 17.42
CA ASP A 82 -11.65 3.55 15.95
C ASP A 82 -12.67 4.53 15.34
N GLU A 83 -12.18 5.70 14.90
CA GLU A 83 -13.02 6.70 14.23
C GLU A 83 -13.02 6.50 12.69
N SER A 84 -11.90 6.06 12.11
CA SER A 84 -11.80 5.71 10.67
C SER A 84 -12.58 4.44 10.30
N SER A 85 -12.89 3.60 11.28
CA SER A 85 -13.21 2.17 11.13
C SER A 85 -12.07 1.32 10.54
N HIS A 86 -10.84 1.87 10.43
CA HIS A 86 -9.65 1.19 9.90
C HIS A 86 -8.90 0.32 10.92
N GLY A 87 -9.46 0.01 12.08
CA GLY A 87 -8.96 -1.12 12.87
C GLY A 87 -9.99 -2.19 13.29
N THR A 88 -11.22 -2.09 12.83
CA THR A 88 -12.30 -3.05 13.12
C THR A 88 -12.47 -4.18 12.07
N HIS A 89 -12.45 -3.93 10.75
CA HIS A 89 -12.83 -4.92 9.72
C HIS A 89 -11.86 -6.11 9.50
N VAL A 90 -10.56 -5.91 9.26
CA VAL A 90 -9.57 -7.01 9.22
C VAL A 90 -9.31 -7.62 10.62
N ALA A 91 -9.72 -6.98 11.72
CA ALA A 91 -9.83 -7.63 13.03
C ALA A 91 -11.00 -8.63 13.01
N GLY A 92 -12.07 -8.30 12.27
CA GLY A 92 -13.01 -9.27 11.74
C GLY A 92 -12.36 -10.38 10.89
N ILE A 93 -11.57 -10.06 9.85
CA ILE A 93 -10.89 -11.08 9.01
C ILE A 93 -9.96 -11.98 9.83
N ILE A 94 -9.29 -11.46 10.85
CA ILE A 94 -8.35 -12.20 11.69
C ILE A 94 -9.10 -13.02 12.76
N ALA A 95 -10.04 -12.42 13.50
CA ALA A 95 -10.65 -13.06 14.67
C ALA A 95 -12.14 -12.75 14.89
N GLY A 96 -12.87 -12.22 13.90
CA GLY A 96 -14.32 -12.02 13.99
C GLY A 96 -15.07 -13.34 14.15
N ASN A 97 -16.19 -13.33 14.89
CA ASN A 97 -16.96 -14.54 15.18
C ASN A 97 -18.46 -14.21 15.33
N THR A 98 -19.26 -14.52 14.31
CA THR A 98 -20.73 -14.46 14.34
C THR A 98 -21.35 -15.76 13.82
N SER A 99 -22.68 -15.81 13.75
CA SER A 99 -23.43 -16.89 13.11
C SER A 99 -23.28 -16.96 11.58
N TRP A 100 -22.75 -15.91 10.93
CA TRP A 100 -22.70 -15.78 9.46
C TRP A 100 -21.32 -15.40 8.91
N PHE A 101 -20.39 -14.95 9.76
CA PHE A 101 -19.03 -14.57 9.40
C PHE A 101 -18.04 -15.03 10.46
N LYS A 102 -16.88 -15.53 10.02
CA LYS A 102 -15.76 -15.89 10.88
C LYS A 102 -14.44 -15.44 10.25
N GLY A 103 -13.57 -14.86 11.07
CA GLY A 103 -12.17 -14.66 10.73
C GLY A 103 -11.38 -15.96 10.74
N VAL A 104 -10.11 -15.90 10.34
CA VAL A 104 -9.21 -17.06 10.19
C VAL A 104 -8.87 -17.72 11.54
N ALA A 105 -8.85 -16.97 12.63
CA ALA A 105 -8.65 -17.43 14.01
C ALA A 105 -9.80 -16.90 14.92
N PRO A 106 -11.04 -17.39 14.75
CA PRO A 106 -12.25 -16.76 15.31
C PRO A 106 -12.35 -16.88 16.84
N ASP A 107 -11.56 -17.76 17.45
CA ASP A 107 -11.49 -17.94 18.91
C ASP A 107 -10.28 -17.22 19.53
N ALA A 108 -9.52 -16.45 18.74
CA ALA A 108 -8.43 -15.62 19.25
C ALA A 108 -8.94 -14.39 20.03
N THR A 109 -8.18 -14.03 21.05
CA THR A 109 -8.26 -12.76 21.79
C THR A 109 -7.39 -11.72 21.08
N LEU A 110 -7.82 -10.47 21.05
CA LEU A 110 -7.14 -9.35 20.40
C LEU A 110 -6.60 -8.33 21.41
N TYR A 111 -5.54 -7.64 21.03
CA TYR A 111 -5.06 -6.40 21.65
C TYR A 111 -4.91 -5.33 20.56
N ALA A 112 -5.27 -4.07 20.86
CA ALA A 112 -5.31 -2.97 19.91
C ALA A 112 -4.44 -1.78 20.35
N TYR A 113 -3.57 -1.28 19.47
CA TYR A 113 -2.65 -0.18 19.80
C TYR A 113 -2.74 0.92 18.74
N LYS A 114 -3.43 2.05 19.03
CA LYS A 114 -3.59 3.13 18.02
C LYS A 114 -2.29 3.87 17.82
N VAL A 115 -1.88 4.00 16.56
CA VAL A 115 -0.58 4.57 16.14
C VAL A 115 -0.71 5.57 14.99
N ILE A 116 -1.93 5.79 14.48
CA ILE A 116 -2.23 6.75 13.41
C ILE A 116 -3.50 7.53 13.79
N SER A 117 -3.50 8.87 13.65
CA SER A 117 -4.72 9.69 13.79
C SER A 117 -5.61 9.55 12.54
N ASP A 118 -6.92 9.45 12.75
CA ASP A 118 -7.92 9.14 11.73
C ASP A 118 -8.21 10.36 10.84
N LEU A 119 -8.17 11.58 11.40
CA LEU A 119 -8.26 12.84 10.63
C LEU A 119 -6.97 13.24 9.93
N THR A 120 -5.82 13.16 10.62
CA THR A 120 -4.57 13.76 10.12
C THR A 120 -3.70 12.78 9.32
N ASN A 121 -3.98 11.48 9.41
CA ASN A 121 -3.11 10.39 8.94
C ASN A 121 -1.66 10.48 9.49
N PHE A 122 -1.44 11.18 10.62
CA PHE A 122 -0.13 11.28 11.25
C PHE A 122 0.25 9.96 11.93
N TRP A 123 1.46 9.47 11.63
CA TRP A 123 2.10 8.32 12.26
C TRP A 123 3.62 8.48 12.24
N SER A 124 4.33 7.66 13.02
CA SER A 124 5.80 7.63 13.02
C SER A 124 6.35 6.27 13.49
N ASP A 125 7.62 6.01 13.16
CA ASP A 125 8.31 4.78 13.53
C ASP A 125 8.43 4.59 15.05
N ASP A 126 8.53 5.68 15.84
CA ASP A 126 8.60 5.58 17.30
C ASP A 126 7.27 5.15 17.93
N LEU A 127 6.12 5.58 17.37
CA LEU A 127 4.80 5.08 17.76
C LEU A 127 4.65 3.58 17.44
N LEU A 128 5.08 3.16 16.24
CA LEU A 128 5.09 1.74 15.85
C LEU A 128 5.99 0.90 16.76
N ILE A 129 7.22 1.35 17.03
CA ILE A 129 8.15 0.67 17.95
C ILE A 129 7.56 0.58 19.36
N ARG A 130 6.94 1.65 19.86
CA ARG A 130 6.33 1.68 21.19
C ARG A 130 5.13 0.74 21.29
N ALA A 131 4.28 0.67 20.25
CA ALA A 131 3.19 -0.30 20.18
C ALA A 131 3.69 -1.75 20.16
N PHE A 132 4.77 -2.06 19.42
CA PHE A 132 5.37 -3.40 19.45
C PHE A 132 5.99 -3.78 20.81
N LEU A 133 6.53 -2.80 21.56
CA LEU A 133 7.02 -3.01 22.92
C LEU A 133 5.86 -3.28 23.90
N MET A 134 4.81 -2.46 23.87
CA MET A 134 3.60 -2.67 24.68
C MET A 134 2.95 -4.04 24.40
N ALA A 135 2.80 -4.41 23.13
CA ALA A 135 2.28 -5.73 22.73
C ALA A 135 3.15 -6.91 23.23
N TYR A 136 4.46 -6.71 23.38
CA TYR A 136 5.35 -7.72 23.96
C TYR A 136 5.21 -7.80 25.49
N GLU A 137 5.12 -6.66 26.17
CA GLU A 137 4.97 -6.56 27.63
C GLU A 137 3.61 -7.13 28.10
N ASP A 138 2.52 -6.79 27.41
CA ASP A 138 1.18 -7.35 27.62
C ASP A 138 1.09 -8.86 27.27
N GLY A 139 2.08 -9.41 26.57
CA GLY A 139 2.13 -10.83 26.21
C GLY A 139 1.20 -11.20 25.05
N VAL A 140 1.14 -10.41 23.99
CA VAL A 140 0.48 -10.83 22.74
C VAL A 140 1.21 -12.05 22.16
N GLY A 141 0.46 -13.06 21.71
CA GLY A 141 0.97 -14.39 21.32
C GLY A 141 1.43 -15.32 22.47
N ALA A 142 1.56 -14.81 23.70
CA ALA A 142 2.13 -15.55 24.84
C ALA A 142 1.31 -16.77 25.29
N SER A 143 0.01 -16.76 25.00
CA SER A 143 -0.99 -17.71 25.48
C SER A 143 -1.37 -18.81 24.47
N GLY A 144 -0.87 -18.72 23.22
CA GLY A 144 -1.47 -19.44 22.10
C GLY A 144 -2.92 -19.00 21.80
N LYS A 145 -3.33 -17.81 22.26
CA LYS A 145 -4.69 -17.26 22.03
C LYS A 145 -4.72 -15.76 21.69
N ASN A 146 -3.69 -15.00 22.05
CA ASN A 146 -3.66 -13.54 21.88
C ASN A 146 -3.01 -13.15 20.55
N VAL A 147 -3.63 -12.25 19.78
CA VAL A 147 -3.27 -11.89 18.39
C VAL A 147 -3.37 -10.37 18.16
N LEU A 148 -2.54 -9.81 17.26
CA LEU A 148 -2.58 -8.41 16.82
C LEU A 148 -3.33 -8.29 15.47
N ALA A 149 -4.21 -7.28 15.30
CA ALA A 149 -5.08 -7.14 14.11
C ALA A 149 -5.43 -5.67 13.73
N VAL A 150 -5.59 -5.35 12.43
CA VAL A 150 -5.41 -3.99 11.82
C VAL A 150 -6.14 -3.82 10.45
N ALA A 151 -7.09 -2.88 10.20
CA ALA A 151 -8.42 -3.31 9.67
C ALA A 151 -9.65 -2.38 9.21
N SER A 152 -10.08 -2.26 7.91
CA SER A 152 -11.11 -1.26 7.38
C SER A 152 -12.27 -1.69 6.39
N THR A 153 -13.56 -1.26 6.30
CA THR A 153 -14.50 -0.22 6.94
C THR A 153 -16.04 -0.64 7.08
N GLN A 154 -17.07 0.12 6.58
CA GLN A 154 -18.57 0.06 6.88
C GLN A 154 -19.54 0.01 5.61
N ILE A 155 -20.83 0.46 5.40
CA ILE A 155 -21.88 1.47 5.87
C ILE A 155 -23.37 0.94 5.58
N ASP A 156 -24.49 1.69 5.85
CA ASP A 156 -25.97 1.35 5.89
C ASP A 156 -26.94 1.86 4.73
N ASN A 157 -28.30 1.75 4.86
CA ASN A 157 -29.35 1.86 3.78
C ASN A 157 -30.29 3.11 3.71
N PHE A 158 -30.97 3.30 2.55
CA PHE A 158 -32.34 3.86 2.37
C PHE A 158 -33.10 3.25 1.16
N PRO A 159 -34.46 3.16 1.11
CA PRO A 159 -35.20 2.54 -0.01
C PRO A 159 -35.84 3.54 -1.02
N ALA A 160 -35.60 3.36 -2.33
CA ALA A 160 -36.26 4.11 -3.41
C ALA A 160 -36.33 3.31 -4.74
N ASN A 161 -37.14 3.78 -5.71
CA ASN A 161 -37.51 3.04 -6.92
C ASN A 161 -36.63 3.43 -8.16
N PRO A 162 -36.04 2.49 -8.93
CA PRO A 162 -35.19 2.81 -10.07
C PRO A 162 -35.99 3.21 -11.32
N TYR A 163 -35.38 4.01 -12.20
CA TYR A 163 -35.99 4.44 -13.45
C TYR A 163 -34.91 4.78 -14.49
N HIS A 164 -35.00 4.20 -15.67
CA HIS A 164 -33.99 4.34 -16.73
C HIS A 164 -34.16 5.68 -17.47
N LEU A 165 -33.08 6.44 -17.66
CA LEU A 165 -33.05 7.57 -18.60
C LEU A 165 -32.24 7.25 -19.85
N ASN A 166 -32.97 6.71 -20.83
CA ASN A 166 -32.64 6.59 -22.25
C ASN A 166 -31.34 5.85 -22.63
N ILE A 167 -31.20 5.53 -23.92
CA ILE A 167 -30.11 4.73 -24.49
C ILE A 167 -29.45 5.54 -25.60
N ASN A 168 -28.16 5.85 -25.46
CA ASN A 168 -27.32 6.33 -26.56
C ASN A 168 -26.55 5.15 -27.18
N ASP A 169 -26.13 5.29 -28.45
CA ASP A 169 -25.37 4.26 -29.18
C ASP A 169 -23.96 3.97 -28.58
N ASN A 170 -23.52 4.78 -27.63
CA ASN A 170 -22.36 4.51 -26.78
C ASN A 170 -22.74 4.65 -25.29
N PRO A 171 -23.15 3.56 -24.61
CA PRO A 171 -23.61 3.63 -23.22
C PRO A 171 -22.52 4.02 -22.21
N ALA A 172 -21.23 3.94 -22.58
CA ALA A 172 -20.17 4.45 -21.71
C ALA A 172 -20.15 5.98 -21.63
N ALA A 173 -20.69 6.69 -22.64
CA ALA A 173 -20.74 8.15 -22.69
C ALA A 173 -21.93 8.76 -21.90
N ASP A 174 -22.85 7.93 -21.38
CA ASP A 174 -24.03 8.41 -20.65
C ASP A 174 -23.63 9.18 -19.38
N ALA A 175 -24.36 10.28 -19.11
CA ALA A 175 -24.07 11.28 -18.08
C ALA A 175 -22.67 11.94 -18.15
N CYS A 176 -21.89 11.79 -19.23
CA CYS A 176 -20.59 12.47 -19.38
C CYS A 176 -20.67 13.93 -19.86
N LYS A 177 -21.87 14.44 -20.14
CA LYS A 177 -22.14 15.84 -20.47
C LYS A 177 -23.42 16.30 -19.76
N PRO A 178 -23.61 17.62 -19.53
CA PRO A 178 -24.87 18.15 -19.01
C PRO A 178 -26.06 17.76 -19.88
N TYR A 179 -27.19 17.44 -19.25
CA TYR A 179 -28.44 17.16 -19.96
C TYR A 179 -29.09 18.46 -20.47
N PRO A 180 -29.77 18.45 -21.63
CA PRO A 180 -30.45 19.65 -22.15
C PRO A 180 -31.54 20.20 -21.21
N ASN A 181 -31.73 21.52 -21.22
CA ASN A 181 -32.86 22.15 -20.53
C ASN A 181 -34.20 21.54 -20.98
N GLY A 182 -35.07 21.21 -20.03
CA GLY A 182 -36.32 20.50 -20.27
C GLY A 182 -36.22 18.96 -20.22
N THR A 183 -35.04 18.39 -19.94
CA THR A 183 -34.90 16.96 -19.64
C THR A 183 -35.77 16.56 -18.44
N ALA A 184 -36.47 15.43 -18.55
CA ALA A 184 -37.38 14.96 -17.51
C ALA A 184 -36.64 14.63 -16.20
N SER A 185 -37.12 15.14 -15.07
CA SER A 185 -36.44 15.01 -13.79
C SER A 185 -36.32 13.55 -13.30
N LEU A 186 -35.21 13.31 -12.60
CA LEU A 186 -34.87 12.09 -11.88
C LEU A 186 -35.34 12.07 -10.41
N LYS A 187 -36.14 13.05 -9.98
CA LYS A 187 -36.67 13.02 -8.60
C LYS A 187 -37.49 11.76 -8.34
N ASN A 188 -37.28 11.14 -7.17
CA ASN A 188 -37.83 9.84 -6.76
C ASN A 188 -37.44 8.66 -7.70
N LYS A 189 -36.32 8.77 -8.42
CA LYS A 189 -35.84 7.76 -9.38
C LYS A 189 -34.36 7.48 -9.20
N ILE A 190 -33.97 6.20 -9.28
CA ILE A 190 -32.56 5.80 -9.39
C ILE A 190 -32.19 5.59 -10.87
N PRO A 191 -31.45 6.51 -11.53
CA PRO A 191 -30.82 6.24 -12.82
C PRO A 191 -29.82 5.08 -12.74
N LEU A 192 -29.68 4.37 -13.86
CA LEU A 192 -28.66 3.35 -14.09
C LEU A 192 -27.85 3.74 -15.33
N VAL A 193 -26.55 3.98 -15.18
CA VAL A 193 -25.62 4.36 -16.27
C VAL A 193 -24.38 3.46 -16.31
N ARG A 194 -23.73 3.32 -17.45
CA ARG A 194 -22.50 2.51 -17.55
C ARG A 194 -21.26 3.29 -17.10
N ARG A 195 -20.32 2.63 -16.44
CA ARG A 195 -18.96 3.12 -16.19
C ARG A 195 -18.19 3.27 -17.52
N GLY A 196 -17.30 4.26 -17.58
CA GLY A 196 -16.51 4.61 -18.76
C GLY A 196 -16.83 6.02 -19.27
N GLY A 197 -16.15 6.46 -20.33
CA GLY A 197 -16.36 7.76 -21.00
C GLY A 197 -15.89 9.00 -20.24
N CYS A 198 -16.01 9.00 -18.90
CA CYS A 198 -15.67 10.09 -17.99
C CYS A 198 -15.58 9.57 -16.54
N ALA A 199 -15.17 10.45 -15.61
CA ALA A 199 -15.07 10.13 -14.19
C ALA A 199 -16.45 9.93 -13.51
N PHE A 200 -16.47 9.18 -12.39
CA PHE A 200 -17.67 9.00 -11.56
C PHE A 200 -18.30 10.33 -11.14
N ALA A 201 -17.47 11.25 -10.66
CA ALA A 201 -17.83 12.62 -10.28
C ALA A 201 -18.59 13.39 -11.39
N SER A 202 -18.20 13.24 -12.66
CA SER A 202 -18.88 13.87 -13.79
C SER A 202 -20.28 13.27 -14.00
N LYS A 203 -20.41 11.94 -13.94
CA LYS A 203 -21.72 11.25 -14.08
C LYS A 203 -22.65 11.59 -12.93
N GLN A 204 -22.14 11.58 -11.70
CA GLN A 204 -22.86 11.99 -10.49
C GLN A 204 -23.42 13.40 -10.66
N LYS A 205 -22.56 14.40 -10.92
CA LYS A 205 -22.98 15.79 -11.08
C LYS A 205 -24.11 15.96 -12.11
N HIS A 206 -23.93 15.47 -13.35
CA HIS A 206 -24.93 15.69 -14.39
C HIS A 206 -26.27 14.99 -14.12
N LEU A 207 -26.28 13.90 -13.34
CA LEU A 207 -27.52 13.24 -12.90
C LEU A 207 -28.17 13.98 -11.73
N THR A 208 -27.38 14.51 -10.78
CA THR A 208 -27.90 15.38 -9.70
C THR A 208 -28.44 16.71 -10.22
N ASP A 209 -27.85 17.26 -11.29
CA ASP A 209 -28.30 18.50 -11.94
C ASP A 209 -29.73 18.39 -12.51
N ILE A 210 -30.23 17.17 -12.77
CA ILE A 210 -31.63 16.88 -13.16
C ILE A 210 -32.46 16.21 -12.04
N GLY A 211 -31.93 16.18 -10.82
CA GLY A 211 -32.65 15.78 -9.60
C GLY A 211 -32.54 14.30 -9.20
N ALA A 212 -31.48 13.59 -9.58
CA ALA A 212 -31.20 12.28 -9.01
C ALA A 212 -30.74 12.40 -7.54
N GLU A 213 -31.34 11.61 -6.65
CA GLU A 213 -30.97 11.53 -5.22
C GLU A 213 -30.08 10.30 -4.93
N TYR A 214 -30.24 9.23 -5.71
CA TYR A 214 -29.44 7.99 -5.67
C TYR A 214 -29.10 7.58 -7.10
N ILE A 215 -27.93 7.00 -7.36
CA ILE A 215 -27.45 6.66 -8.70
C ILE A 215 -26.79 5.28 -8.69
N PHE A 216 -27.18 4.40 -9.61
CA PHE A 216 -26.42 3.20 -9.93
C PHE A 216 -25.50 3.40 -11.14
N ILE A 217 -24.25 2.96 -11.00
CA ILE A 217 -23.29 2.90 -12.09
C ILE A 217 -22.90 1.45 -12.29
N TYR A 218 -23.23 0.83 -13.42
CA TYR A 218 -22.80 -0.56 -13.67
C TYR A 218 -21.44 -0.61 -14.37
N ASN A 219 -20.57 -1.50 -13.91
CA ASN A 219 -19.22 -1.66 -14.43
C ASN A 219 -19.23 -2.33 -15.82
N TYR A 220 -18.08 -2.32 -16.50
CA TYR A 220 -17.88 -3.00 -17.77
C TYR A 220 -17.52 -4.49 -17.61
N ASP A 221 -17.20 -4.93 -16.39
CA ASP A 221 -16.87 -6.31 -16.03
C ASP A 221 -17.49 -6.71 -14.67
N GLU A 222 -17.33 -7.97 -14.27
CA GLU A 222 -17.88 -8.51 -13.01
C GLU A 222 -17.12 -8.06 -11.75
N THR A 223 -16.08 -7.22 -11.86
CA THR A 223 -15.42 -6.64 -10.69
C THR A 223 -16.28 -5.52 -10.08
N ALA A 224 -16.67 -5.63 -8.81
CA ALA A 224 -17.16 -4.47 -8.07
C ALA A 224 -15.98 -3.57 -7.66
N VAL A 225 -16.06 -2.26 -7.90
CA VAL A 225 -15.06 -1.27 -7.44
C VAL A 225 -15.74 -0.09 -6.75
N GLN A 226 -15.16 0.41 -5.67
CA GLN A 226 -15.75 1.56 -4.97
C GLN A 226 -15.69 2.83 -5.85
N PRO A 227 -16.81 3.55 -6.03
CA PRO A 227 -16.86 4.74 -6.88
C PRO A 227 -16.34 5.97 -6.13
N ILE A 228 -15.07 6.34 -6.36
CA ILE A 228 -14.45 7.51 -5.73
C ILE A 228 -14.99 8.81 -6.35
N THR A 229 -15.40 9.75 -5.49
CA THR A 229 -15.89 11.09 -5.87
C THR A 229 -15.60 12.11 -4.77
N ALA A 230 -15.59 13.40 -5.13
CA ALA A 230 -15.50 14.53 -4.19
C ALA A 230 -16.83 15.31 -4.06
N TYR A 231 -17.90 14.89 -4.75
CA TYR A 231 -19.21 15.52 -4.66
C TYR A 231 -20.06 14.87 -3.56
N ALA A 232 -20.46 15.66 -2.56
CA ALA A 232 -21.35 15.26 -1.46
C ALA A 232 -22.86 15.33 -1.83
N ALA A 233 -23.20 15.48 -3.11
CA ALA A 233 -24.57 15.56 -3.58
C ALA A 233 -24.92 14.31 -4.41
N GLY A 234 -26.00 13.62 -4.02
CA GLY A 234 -26.51 12.41 -4.68
C GLY A 234 -25.65 11.17 -4.40
N GLU A 235 -26.25 10.15 -3.79
CA GLU A 235 -25.55 8.92 -3.42
C GLU A 235 -25.22 8.07 -4.65
N ILE A 236 -24.02 7.50 -4.69
CA ILE A 236 -23.55 6.67 -5.84
C ILE A 236 -23.15 5.28 -5.40
N SER A 237 -23.63 4.26 -6.13
CA SER A 237 -23.32 2.85 -5.87
C SER A 237 -22.98 2.11 -7.16
N ILE A 238 -22.09 1.12 -7.08
CA ILE A 238 -21.69 0.32 -8.24
C ILE A 238 -22.50 -0.97 -8.36
N LEU A 239 -22.73 -1.43 -9.59
CA LEU A 239 -23.19 -2.78 -9.90
C LEU A 239 -22.17 -3.49 -10.79
N VAL A 240 -22.06 -4.82 -10.67
CA VAL A 240 -21.33 -5.66 -11.64
C VAL A 240 -22.05 -5.70 -12.99
N SER A 241 -21.34 -5.97 -14.08
CA SER A 241 -21.92 -5.93 -15.44
C SER A 241 -23.19 -6.77 -15.59
N SER A 242 -23.17 -8.03 -15.16
CA SER A 242 -24.32 -8.95 -15.21
C SER A 242 -25.58 -8.41 -14.55
N SER A 243 -25.42 -7.68 -13.43
CA SER A 243 -26.52 -7.11 -12.64
C SER A 243 -27.09 -5.85 -13.29
N GLY A 244 -26.24 -4.96 -13.79
CA GLY A 244 -26.67 -3.81 -14.60
C GLY A 244 -27.40 -4.25 -15.88
N GLU A 245 -26.84 -5.22 -16.59
CA GLU A 245 -27.44 -5.78 -17.82
C GLU A 245 -28.72 -6.59 -17.56
N ALA A 246 -28.87 -7.22 -16.39
CA ALA A 246 -30.13 -7.85 -15.99
C ALA A 246 -31.23 -6.81 -15.75
N ILE A 247 -30.93 -5.73 -15.04
CA ILE A 247 -31.87 -4.61 -14.82
C ILE A 247 -32.25 -3.95 -16.16
N ILE A 248 -31.29 -3.66 -17.03
CA ILE A 248 -31.55 -3.08 -18.35
C ILE A 248 -32.42 -4.01 -19.20
N ARG A 249 -32.18 -5.33 -19.20
CA ARG A 249 -33.03 -6.31 -19.90
C ARG A 249 -34.45 -6.35 -19.34
N ALA A 250 -34.61 -6.32 -18.02
CA ALA A 250 -35.93 -6.31 -17.39
C ALA A 250 -36.74 -5.05 -17.73
N ILE A 251 -36.10 -3.87 -17.69
CA ILE A 251 -36.73 -2.60 -18.06
C ILE A 251 -37.08 -2.58 -19.56
N ARG A 252 -36.20 -3.06 -20.44
CA ARG A 252 -36.48 -3.20 -21.89
C ARG A 252 -37.60 -4.20 -22.20
N ALA A 253 -37.84 -5.19 -21.33
CA ALA A 253 -38.96 -6.11 -21.41
C ALA A 253 -40.29 -5.53 -20.84
N GLY A 254 -40.30 -4.26 -20.44
CA GLY A 254 -41.48 -3.59 -19.89
C GLY A 254 -41.81 -3.99 -18.45
N LEU A 255 -40.90 -4.65 -17.73
CA LEU A 255 -41.11 -5.06 -16.35
C LEU A 255 -40.93 -3.85 -15.41
N ASN A 256 -41.81 -3.74 -14.41
CA ASN A 256 -41.66 -2.78 -13.32
C ASN A 256 -40.55 -3.24 -12.37
N VAL A 257 -39.32 -2.77 -12.60
CA VAL A 257 -38.18 -3.07 -11.73
C VAL A 257 -38.22 -2.17 -10.50
N THR A 258 -38.14 -2.77 -9.32
CA THR A 258 -38.01 -2.08 -8.03
C THR A 258 -36.65 -2.37 -7.40
N ALA A 259 -36.16 -1.47 -6.54
CA ALA A 259 -34.94 -1.68 -5.76
C ALA A 259 -35.28 -1.62 -4.26
N SER A 260 -34.53 -2.38 -3.45
CA SER A 260 -34.74 -2.46 -2.01
C SER A 260 -33.40 -2.64 -1.31
N PHE A 261 -33.03 -1.66 -0.50
CA PHE A 261 -31.82 -1.67 0.33
C PHE A 261 -32.29 -2.00 1.75
N ASN A 262 -32.25 -3.28 2.12
CA ASN A 262 -32.83 -3.79 3.36
C ASN A 262 -31.84 -4.73 4.09
N THR A 263 -31.12 -4.22 5.09
CA THR A 263 -30.18 -5.00 5.92
C THR A 263 -30.83 -5.99 6.89
N SER A 264 -32.17 -6.19 6.84
CA SER A 264 -32.84 -7.27 7.58
C SER A 264 -32.19 -8.64 7.32
N SER A 265 -31.73 -8.88 6.09
CA SER A 265 -30.80 -9.97 5.78
C SER A 265 -29.38 -9.58 6.20
N LYS A 266 -28.96 -10.02 7.39
CA LYS A 266 -27.57 -9.93 7.89
C LYS A 266 -26.60 -10.89 7.16
N ILE A 267 -26.78 -11.07 5.85
CA ILE A 267 -25.99 -11.96 5.00
C ILE A 267 -25.46 -11.09 3.85
N PRO A 268 -24.13 -10.93 3.70
CA PRO A 268 -23.56 -10.16 2.61
C PRO A 268 -23.85 -10.83 1.27
N ALA A 269 -24.17 -10.03 0.25
CA ALA A 269 -24.33 -10.52 -1.11
C ALA A 269 -22.95 -10.82 -1.71
N PHE A 270 -22.62 -12.11 -1.87
CA PHE A 270 -21.39 -12.53 -2.54
C PHE A 270 -21.49 -12.27 -4.05
N LEU A 271 -20.85 -11.19 -4.51
CA LEU A 271 -20.70 -10.89 -5.93
C LEU A 271 -19.56 -11.74 -6.52
N PRO A 272 -19.77 -12.45 -7.64
CA PRO A 272 -18.68 -13.14 -8.33
C PRO A 272 -17.72 -12.09 -8.90
N SER A 273 -16.40 -12.35 -8.82
CA SER A 273 -15.39 -11.50 -9.44
C SER A 273 -14.54 -12.30 -10.42
N SER A 274 -14.46 -11.81 -11.66
CA SER A 274 -13.57 -12.29 -12.72
C SER A 274 -12.08 -12.21 -12.35
N ARG A 275 -11.73 -11.44 -11.31
CA ARG A 275 -10.35 -11.22 -10.83
C ARG A 275 -10.05 -11.86 -9.47
N SER A 276 -10.93 -12.73 -8.99
CA SER A 276 -10.86 -13.37 -7.66
C SER A 276 -9.59 -14.20 -7.39
N SER A 277 -8.88 -14.63 -8.44
CA SER A 277 -7.59 -15.35 -8.35
C SER A 277 -6.44 -14.58 -9.04
N LEU A 278 -6.54 -13.25 -9.17
CA LEU A 278 -5.53 -12.40 -9.77
C LEU A 278 -4.94 -11.40 -8.75
N PRO A 279 -3.67 -11.00 -8.90
CA PRO A 279 -3.08 -9.89 -8.16
C PRO A 279 -3.90 -8.59 -8.27
N SER A 280 -4.03 -7.86 -7.16
CA SER A 280 -4.65 -6.53 -7.16
C SER A 280 -3.80 -5.54 -7.98
N SER A 281 -4.45 -4.73 -8.83
CA SER A 281 -3.78 -3.63 -9.54
C SER A 281 -3.33 -2.49 -8.62
N GLY A 282 -3.76 -2.47 -7.36
CA GLY A 282 -3.29 -1.55 -6.32
C GLY A 282 -2.22 -2.14 -5.39
N THR A 283 -1.67 -3.33 -5.68
CA THR A 283 -0.57 -3.87 -4.88
C THR A 283 0.72 -3.10 -5.14
N SER A 284 1.46 -2.77 -4.08
CA SER A 284 2.84 -2.31 -4.21
C SER A 284 3.71 -3.43 -4.78
N TRP A 285 4.64 -3.06 -5.65
CA TRP A 285 5.65 -3.95 -6.21
C TRP A 285 7.01 -3.67 -5.55
N GLY A 286 7.81 -4.72 -5.34
CA GLY A 286 9.22 -4.61 -5.01
C GLY A 286 10.12 -4.72 -6.25
N SER A 287 11.40 -5.03 -6.10
CA SER A 287 12.13 -5.28 -4.85
C SER A 287 12.42 -3.99 -4.05
N LEU A 288 13.03 -4.12 -2.86
CA LEU A 288 13.51 -2.98 -2.09
C LEU A 288 14.71 -2.29 -2.77
N ASN A 289 15.08 -1.10 -2.30
CA ASN A 289 16.18 -0.29 -2.85
C ASN A 289 17.54 -1.01 -2.84
N ASP A 290 17.72 -2.00 -1.96
CA ASP A 290 18.89 -2.89 -1.85
C ASP A 290 18.68 -4.25 -2.58
N LEU A 291 17.72 -4.31 -3.50
CA LEU A 291 17.29 -5.47 -4.28
C LEU A 291 16.78 -6.66 -3.45
N GLN A 292 16.49 -6.46 -2.17
CA GLN A 292 15.89 -7.51 -1.34
C GLN A 292 14.45 -7.81 -1.77
N VAL A 293 14.19 -9.11 -1.96
CA VAL A 293 12.93 -9.66 -2.48
C VAL A 293 11.74 -9.20 -1.64
N LYS A 294 10.79 -8.47 -2.25
CA LYS A 294 9.49 -8.10 -1.66
C LYS A 294 8.41 -8.05 -2.76
N PRO A 295 7.12 -8.27 -2.44
CA PRO A 295 6.59 -8.69 -1.14
C PRO A 295 6.98 -10.14 -0.78
N ASP A 296 6.61 -10.59 0.42
CA ASP A 296 6.95 -11.94 0.90
C ASP A 296 5.94 -13.01 0.45
N ILE A 297 4.65 -12.63 0.45
CA ILE A 297 3.48 -13.48 0.20
C ILE A 297 2.30 -12.56 -0.20
N ALA A 298 1.33 -13.07 -0.97
CA ALA A 298 0.03 -12.44 -1.18
C ALA A 298 -1.02 -13.11 -0.28
N ALA A 299 -1.84 -12.36 0.45
CA ALA A 299 -2.72 -12.94 1.47
C ALA A 299 -3.91 -12.05 1.85
N PRO A 300 -5.12 -12.62 2.04
CA PRO A 300 -6.01 -12.14 3.09
C PRO A 300 -5.40 -12.47 4.47
N ALA A 301 -5.57 -11.60 5.45
CA ALA A 301 -4.86 -11.69 6.73
C ALA A 301 -5.29 -12.89 7.59
N GLY A 302 -4.45 -13.26 8.57
CA GLY A 302 -4.86 -14.10 9.71
C GLY A 302 -4.29 -15.53 9.78
N VAL A 303 -3.69 -16.09 8.72
CA VAL A 303 -3.13 -17.46 8.78
C VAL A 303 -2.02 -17.60 9.83
N ALA A 304 -1.20 -16.56 10.03
CA ALA A 304 -0.21 -16.51 11.10
C ALA A 304 -0.83 -16.60 12.51
N ALA A 305 -2.01 -16.00 12.70
CA ALA A 305 -2.75 -16.06 13.96
C ALA A 305 -3.24 -17.48 14.25
N LEU A 306 -3.78 -18.16 13.23
CA LEU A 306 -4.23 -19.55 13.33
C LEU A 306 -3.06 -20.49 13.67
N TYR A 307 -1.90 -20.36 13.01
CA TYR A 307 -0.70 -21.11 13.37
C TYR A 307 -0.24 -20.84 14.81
N ILE A 308 -0.19 -19.57 15.24
CA ILE A 308 0.15 -19.20 16.62
C ILE A 308 -0.86 -19.77 17.62
N SER A 309 -2.13 -19.94 17.24
CA SER A 309 -3.15 -20.51 18.14
C SER A 309 -2.99 -22.01 18.42
N VAL A 310 -2.27 -22.74 17.55
CA VAL A 310 -2.01 -24.18 17.70
C VAL A 310 -0.57 -24.46 18.18
N HIS A 311 0.39 -23.61 17.79
CA HIS A 311 1.83 -23.86 18.01
C HIS A 311 2.57 -22.75 18.80
N GLY A 312 1.85 -21.74 19.30
CA GLY A 312 2.42 -20.64 20.10
C GLY A 312 2.48 -20.91 21.61
N GLY A 313 2.95 -19.91 22.36
CA GLY A 313 3.16 -19.97 23.82
C GLY A 313 4.47 -19.28 24.24
N ARG A 314 4.55 -18.74 25.47
CA ARG A 314 5.75 -18.03 25.98
C ARG A 314 7.03 -18.85 25.79
N ASP A 315 6.97 -20.16 26.07
CA ASP A 315 8.13 -21.06 26.07
C ASP A 315 8.76 -21.27 24.67
N VAL A 316 8.01 -20.95 23.60
CA VAL A 316 8.48 -21.05 22.20
C VAL A 316 8.59 -19.69 21.51
N GLN A 317 8.08 -18.60 22.10
CA GLN A 317 8.16 -17.27 21.51
C GLN A 317 9.60 -16.75 21.41
N GLY A 318 9.92 -16.13 20.28
CA GLY A 318 11.21 -15.47 20.06
C GLY A 318 11.59 -15.38 18.59
N LYS A 319 12.77 -14.79 18.33
CA LYS A 319 13.28 -14.53 16.97
C LYS A 319 13.34 -15.78 16.09
N ALA A 320 13.71 -16.93 16.68
CA ALA A 320 13.78 -18.21 15.97
C ALA A 320 12.40 -18.75 15.54
N PHE A 321 11.38 -18.60 16.39
CA PHE A 321 9.99 -18.97 16.05
C PHE A 321 9.41 -18.03 15.01
N ALA A 322 9.58 -16.71 15.19
CA ALA A 322 9.12 -15.71 14.22
C ALA A 322 9.74 -15.93 12.83
N LYS A 323 11.04 -16.25 12.77
CA LYS A 323 11.73 -16.60 11.53
C LYS A 323 11.20 -17.90 10.92
N ARG A 324 11.03 -18.97 11.70
CA ARG A 324 10.45 -20.25 11.23
C ARG A 324 9.04 -20.05 10.66
N LEU A 325 8.17 -19.32 11.36
CA LEU A 325 6.82 -19.03 10.92
C LEU A 325 6.80 -18.20 9.63
N SER A 326 7.64 -17.17 9.53
CA SER A 326 7.80 -16.39 8.30
C SER A 326 8.26 -17.28 7.12
N GLN A 327 9.31 -18.09 7.31
CA GLN A 327 9.81 -19.05 6.32
C GLN A 327 8.75 -20.08 5.91
N ARG A 328 7.92 -20.55 6.85
CA ARG A 328 6.84 -21.53 6.64
C ARG A 328 5.65 -20.93 5.88
N ILE A 329 5.29 -19.67 6.16
CA ILE A 329 4.29 -18.91 5.41
C ILE A 329 4.76 -18.65 3.97
N ILE A 330 5.97 -18.12 3.82
CA ILE A 330 6.56 -17.83 2.50
C ILE A 330 6.66 -19.13 1.69
N SER A 331 7.20 -20.21 2.27
CA SER A 331 7.40 -21.44 1.49
C SER A 331 6.11 -22.17 1.12
N GLY A 332 4.95 -21.84 1.72
CA GLY A 332 3.65 -22.36 1.31
C GLY A 332 3.06 -21.75 0.02
N GLY A 333 3.49 -20.54 -0.39
CA GLY A 333 2.79 -19.72 -1.40
C GLY A 333 2.44 -20.41 -2.73
N GLN A 334 1.18 -20.30 -3.14
CA GLN A 334 0.64 -20.78 -4.41
C GLN A 334 0.75 -19.74 -5.53
N SER A 335 1.20 -20.15 -6.70
CA SER A 335 1.47 -19.27 -7.85
C SER A 335 0.19 -18.66 -8.43
N LEU A 336 0.07 -17.33 -8.35
CA LEU A 336 -0.97 -16.57 -9.04
C LEU A 336 -0.59 -16.37 -10.53
N LEU A 337 -1.58 -16.11 -11.38
CA LEU A 337 -1.38 -15.75 -12.79
C LEU A 337 -1.09 -14.25 -12.95
N TRP A 338 -0.64 -13.87 -14.14
CA TRP A 338 -0.39 -12.47 -14.53
C TRP A 338 -1.60 -11.55 -14.25
N TRP A 339 -1.32 -10.31 -13.85
CA TRP A 339 -2.23 -9.46 -13.03
C TRP A 339 -3.59 -9.10 -13.66
N ASP A 340 -3.69 -9.08 -14.98
CA ASP A 340 -4.91 -8.78 -15.75
C ASP A 340 -5.59 -10.03 -16.34
N GLY A 341 -4.99 -11.22 -16.18
CA GLY A 341 -5.48 -12.47 -16.77
C GLY A 341 -5.17 -12.67 -18.26
N SER A 342 -4.41 -11.77 -18.90
CA SER A 342 -4.03 -11.87 -20.32
C SER A 342 -2.99 -12.95 -20.63
N SER A 343 -2.39 -13.57 -19.61
CA SER A 343 -1.33 -14.57 -19.77
C SER A 343 -1.37 -15.65 -18.68
N GLU A 344 -1.03 -16.88 -19.06
CA GLU A 344 -0.87 -18.03 -18.15
C GLU A 344 0.48 -18.02 -17.40
N GLN A 345 1.39 -17.11 -17.74
CA GLN A 345 2.63 -16.88 -16.99
C GLN A 345 2.32 -16.48 -15.55
N LYS A 346 3.17 -16.89 -14.59
CA LYS A 346 2.94 -16.59 -13.18
C LYS A 346 3.23 -15.13 -12.87
N ALA A 347 2.48 -14.57 -11.91
CA ALA A 347 2.75 -13.25 -11.36
C ALA A 347 4.20 -13.17 -10.84
N PRO A 348 4.95 -12.10 -11.16
CA PRO A 348 6.33 -11.94 -10.71
C PRO A 348 6.46 -11.98 -9.19
N VAL A 349 7.60 -12.46 -8.68
CA VAL A 349 7.89 -12.44 -7.24
C VAL A 349 7.87 -11.01 -6.69
N THR A 350 8.28 -10.04 -7.49
CA THR A 350 8.19 -8.61 -7.16
C THR A 350 6.75 -8.09 -7.01
N GLN A 351 5.73 -8.83 -7.48
CA GLN A 351 4.32 -8.50 -7.27
C GLN A 351 3.69 -9.26 -6.09
N VAL A 352 4.02 -10.55 -5.92
CA VAL A 352 3.26 -11.46 -5.02
C VAL A 352 4.12 -12.27 -4.04
N GLY A 353 5.44 -12.10 -4.05
CA GLY A 353 6.36 -12.98 -3.33
C GLY A 353 6.26 -14.41 -3.85
N THR A 354 6.00 -15.38 -2.98
CA THR A 354 5.68 -16.76 -3.39
C THR A 354 4.23 -16.96 -3.85
N GLY A 355 3.38 -15.92 -3.81
CA GLY A 355 1.99 -15.98 -4.26
C GLY A 355 0.98 -16.13 -3.12
N LEU A 356 -0.20 -16.68 -3.41
CA LEU A 356 -1.31 -16.77 -2.45
C LEU A 356 -0.99 -17.69 -1.28
N ILE A 357 -1.23 -17.22 -0.06
CA ILE A 357 -1.02 -17.99 1.17
C ILE A 357 -1.91 -19.24 1.23
N ASP A 358 -1.34 -20.34 1.72
CA ASP A 358 -2.01 -21.63 1.84
C ASP A 358 -2.01 -22.08 3.31
N ALA A 359 -3.18 -22.00 3.96
CA ALA A 359 -3.31 -22.36 5.37
C ALA A 359 -3.10 -23.86 5.63
N VAL A 360 -3.45 -24.74 4.67
CA VAL A 360 -3.26 -26.19 4.81
C VAL A 360 -1.78 -26.52 4.82
N LYS A 361 -0.99 -25.93 3.91
CA LYS A 361 0.47 -26.09 3.95
C LYS A 361 1.11 -25.50 5.21
N VAL A 362 0.67 -24.32 5.64
CA VAL A 362 1.22 -23.65 6.83
C VAL A 362 0.92 -24.44 8.11
N LEU A 363 -0.19 -25.16 8.19
CA LEU A 363 -0.52 -26.00 9.36
C LEU A 363 0.04 -27.42 9.22
N ASP A 364 -0.33 -28.15 8.15
CA ASP A 364 -0.23 -29.61 8.13
C ASP A 364 1.11 -30.15 7.59
N TYR A 365 1.88 -29.37 6.84
CA TYR A 365 3.12 -29.88 6.23
C TYR A 365 4.19 -30.24 7.27
N THR A 366 4.76 -31.43 7.10
CA THR A 366 5.80 -32.00 7.94
C THR A 366 7.22 -31.70 7.42
N SER A 367 7.37 -31.29 6.17
CA SER A 367 8.61 -30.68 5.69
C SER A 367 8.73 -29.22 6.13
N GLU A 368 9.95 -28.77 6.45
CA GLU A 368 10.25 -27.35 6.67
C GLU A 368 11.51 -26.92 5.90
N LEU A 369 11.56 -25.65 5.49
CA LEU A 369 12.75 -25.02 4.90
C LEU A 369 13.28 -23.94 5.83
N SER A 370 14.61 -23.89 6.00
CA SER A 370 15.31 -22.72 6.55
C SER A 370 16.16 -22.10 5.44
N PHE A 371 15.79 -20.90 5.01
CA PHE A 371 16.35 -20.18 3.87
C PHE A 371 16.39 -18.67 4.15
N GLU A 372 17.23 -17.94 3.42
CA GLU A 372 16.97 -16.53 3.09
C GLU A 372 16.32 -16.47 1.70
N LYS A 373 15.59 -15.39 1.41
CA LYS A 373 15.04 -15.18 0.05
C LYS A 373 16.18 -14.91 -0.92
N ILE A 374 16.09 -15.46 -2.12
CA ILE A 374 17.19 -15.47 -3.09
C ILE A 374 17.22 -14.11 -3.83
N ALA A 375 17.91 -13.14 -3.23
CA ALA A 375 18.31 -11.92 -3.92
C ALA A 375 19.55 -12.21 -4.77
N LEU A 376 19.39 -12.17 -6.10
CA LEU A 376 20.46 -12.36 -7.08
C LEU A 376 21.21 -11.07 -7.41
N ASN A 377 20.71 -9.93 -6.93
CA ASN A 377 21.17 -8.56 -7.19
C ASN A 377 21.08 -8.15 -8.68
N ASP A 378 21.85 -7.13 -9.07
CA ASP A 378 22.09 -6.72 -10.45
C ASP A 378 23.21 -7.58 -11.07
N SER A 379 23.49 -7.44 -12.37
CA SER A 379 24.43 -8.37 -13.03
C SER A 379 25.90 -8.11 -12.69
N ILE A 380 26.25 -6.90 -12.24
CA ILE A 380 27.60 -6.57 -11.76
C ILE A 380 27.86 -7.14 -10.36
N ASN A 381 26.89 -7.01 -9.45
CA ASN A 381 27.00 -7.48 -8.06
C ASN A 381 26.34 -8.86 -7.87
N PHE A 382 26.30 -9.66 -8.94
CA PHE A 382 25.50 -10.87 -9.05
C PHE A 382 25.81 -11.93 -7.98
N ASN A 383 24.80 -12.26 -7.19
CA ASN A 383 24.89 -13.26 -6.12
C ASN A 383 24.29 -14.60 -6.58
N GLY A 384 25.13 -15.46 -7.17
CA GLY A 384 24.68 -16.69 -7.82
C GLY A 384 24.54 -17.94 -6.95
N TYR A 385 25.06 -17.98 -5.72
CA TYR A 385 25.13 -19.22 -4.91
C TYR A 385 24.39 -19.09 -3.57
N HIS A 386 23.38 -19.94 -3.35
CA HIS A 386 22.49 -19.85 -2.19
C HIS A 386 22.31 -21.22 -1.53
N GLU A 387 22.58 -21.29 -0.22
CA GLU A 387 22.31 -22.47 0.61
C GLU A 387 20.95 -22.37 1.32
N PHE A 388 20.30 -23.53 1.52
CA PHE A 388 19.14 -23.66 2.39
C PHE A 388 19.10 -25.03 3.06
N THR A 389 18.48 -25.12 4.23
CA THR A 389 18.31 -26.38 4.97
C THR A 389 16.91 -26.95 4.72
N VAL A 390 16.84 -28.19 4.22
CA VAL A 390 15.61 -29.00 4.19
C VAL A 390 15.51 -29.80 5.49
N TRP A 391 14.33 -29.81 6.11
CA TRP A 391 14.02 -30.56 7.34
C TRP A 391 12.86 -31.52 7.11
N ASN A 392 13.01 -32.74 7.62
CA ASN A 392 11.90 -33.66 7.83
C ASN A 392 11.46 -33.57 9.31
N LYS A 393 10.29 -32.97 9.59
CA LYS A 393 9.65 -32.99 10.93
C LYS A 393 8.59 -34.08 11.05
N GLY A 394 8.40 -34.89 10.01
CA GLY A 394 7.51 -36.03 9.98
C GLY A 394 8.04 -37.23 10.78
N LYS A 395 7.22 -38.28 10.82
CA LYS A 395 7.50 -39.54 11.55
C LYS A 395 8.11 -40.63 10.67
N GLU A 396 8.05 -40.46 9.34
CA GLU A 396 8.54 -41.41 8.34
C GLU A 396 9.72 -40.85 7.56
N PRO A 397 10.55 -41.68 6.89
CA PRO A 397 11.60 -41.21 6.00
C PRO A 397 11.01 -40.51 4.77
N VAL A 398 11.47 -39.29 4.47
CA VAL A 398 10.96 -38.48 3.35
C VAL A 398 12.07 -38.25 2.32
N THR A 399 11.75 -38.47 1.04
CA THR A 399 12.66 -38.18 -0.07
C THR A 399 12.28 -36.87 -0.75
N TYR A 400 13.27 -36.01 -0.95
CA TYR A 400 13.14 -34.67 -1.51
C TYR A 400 13.75 -34.60 -2.91
N SER A 401 13.04 -33.93 -3.81
CA SER A 401 13.47 -33.59 -5.17
C SER A 401 13.18 -32.13 -5.49
N PHE A 402 14.00 -31.54 -6.35
CA PHE A 402 14.03 -30.11 -6.59
C PHE A 402 13.62 -29.77 -8.02
N SER A 403 12.93 -28.65 -8.21
CA SER A 403 12.62 -28.09 -9.54
C SER A 403 12.57 -26.56 -9.48
N THR A 404 12.20 -25.92 -10.58
CA THR A 404 12.06 -24.45 -10.68
C THR A 404 10.76 -24.09 -11.36
N GLU A 405 10.12 -23.03 -10.87
CA GLU A 405 9.00 -22.35 -11.55
C GLU A 405 9.47 -20.94 -11.93
N ALA A 406 9.54 -20.64 -13.23
CA ALA A 406 9.74 -19.27 -13.68
C ALA A 406 8.43 -18.47 -13.53
N ALA A 407 8.56 -17.21 -13.10
CA ALA A 407 7.48 -16.24 -13.21
C ALA A 407 7.71 -15.33 -14.43
N ALA A 408 6.72 -14.51 -14.77
CA ALA A 408 6.89 -13.49 -15.80
C ALA A 408 8.10 -12.60 -15.49
N GLY A 409 8.96 -12.43 -16.48
CA GLY A 409 9.93 -11.35 -16.51
C GLY A 409 9.27 -10.04 -16.92
N ILE A 410 9.90 -8.92 -16.58
CA ILE A 410 9.46 -7.57 -16.91
C ILE A 410 10.64 -6.76 -17.45
N GLU A 411 10.48 -6.14 -18.60
CA GLU A 411 11.26 -4.97 -18.99
C GLU A 411 10.66 -3.72 -18.30
N ALA A 412 11.26 -3.23 -17.23
CA ALA A 412 10.65 -2.20 -16.38
C ALA A 412 10.67 -0.77 -16.98
N LEU A 413 11.60 -0.46 -17.90
CA LEU A 413 11.74 0.89 -18.46
C LEU A 413 11.11 1.04 -19.84
N THR A 414 10.71 2.27 -20.15
CA THR A 414 10.32 2.74 -21.49
C THR A 414 10.92 4.12 -21.75
N ASP A 415 11.19 4.45 -23.01
CA ASP A 415 11.64 5.77 -23.44
C ASP A 415 10.59 6.39 -24.38
N VAL A 416 10.17 7.61 -24.06
CA VAL A 416 9.31 8.43 -24.92
C VAL A 416 10.03 9.76 -25.16
N GLU A 417 10.51 9.99 -26.39
CA GLU A 417 11.20 11.21 -26.81
C GLU A 417 12.48 11.59 -26.03
N ASN A 418 13.27 10.61 -25.55
CA ASN A 418 14.41 10.77 -24.64
C ASN A 418 13.98 11.18 -23.21
N ASP A 419 12.84 10.66 -22.76
CA ASP A 419 12.32 10.75 -21.39
C ASP A 419 12.12 9.34 -20.84
N VAL A 420 13.23 8.71 -20.45
CA VAL A 420 13.24 7.38 -19.84
C VAL A 420 12.47 7.41 -18.52
N ARG A 421 11.47 6.53 -18.40
CA ARG A 421 10.67 6.33 -17.19
C ARG A 421 10.39 4.85 -16.96
N ILE A 422 9.95 4.52 -15.74
CA ILE A 422 9.37 3.21 -15.47
C ILE A 422 8.00 3.11 -16.17
N LYS A 423 7.69 1.94 -16.73
CA LYS A 423 6.40 1.61 -17.33
C LYS A 423 5.30 1.59 -16.28
N LEU A 424 4.12 2.08 -16.66
CA LEU A 424 2.89 1.95 -15.88
C LEU A 424 2.38 0.50 -15.94
N LEU A 425 1.59 0.08 -14.96
CA LEU A 425 1.14 -1.32 -14.82
C LEU A 425 0.45 -1.88 -16.08
N TYR A 426 -0.27 -1.03 -16.82
CA TYR A 426 -0.95 -1.41 -18.08
C TYR A 426 -0.03 -1.39 -19.32
N GLU A 427 1.21 -0.91 -19.20
CA GLU A 427 2.24 -0.97 -20.23
C GLU A 427 3.18 -2.17 -20.05
N LEU A 428 3.07 -2.87 -18.91
CA LEU A 428 3.84 -4.09 -18.64
C LEU A 428 3.26 -5.26 -19.44
N THR A 429 4.12 -5.90 -20.22
CA THR A 429 3.84 -7.19 -20.87
C THR A 429 4.74 -8.28 -20.26
N PRO A 430 4.22 -9.50 -20.07
CA PRO A 430 5.01 -10.59 -19.47
C PRO A 430 5.98 -11.19 -20.48
N VAL A 431 7.28 -11.16 -20.17
CA VAL A 431 8.37 -11.65 -21.05
C VAL A 431 9.12 -12.83 -20.41
N SER A 432 9.53 -13.81 -21.21
CA SER A 432 10.26 -15.00 -20.73
C SER A 432 11.73 -14.69 -20.43
N LEU A 433 12.05 -14.46 -19.16
CA LEU A 433 13.42 -14.18 -18.67
C LEU A 433 13.88 -15.30 -17.72
N GLU A 434 14.11 -16.49 -18.25
CA GLU A 434 14.49 -17.67 -17.45
C GLU A 434 16.02 -17.75 -17.24
N PRO A 435 16.54 -17.61 -16.01
CA PRO A 435 17.96 -17.80 -15.75
C PRO A 435 18.31 -19.30 -15.76
N LYS A 436 19.57 -19.63 -16.07
CA LYS A 436 20.05 -21.01 -15.93
C LYS A 436 20.31 -21.33 -14.46
N ILE A 437 19.79 -22.46 -13.99
CA ILE A 437 19.84 -22.88 -12.60
C ILE A 437 20.38 -24.31 -12.50
N THR A 438 21.44 -24.51 -11.73
CA THR A 438 21.89 -25.83 -11.26
C THR A 438 21.20 -26.14 -9.93
N LEU A 439 20.43 -27.21 -9.92
CA LEU A 439 19.70 -27.70 -8.75
C LEU A 439 20.50 -28.79 -7.98
N PRO A 440 20.24 -28.98 -6.69
CA PRO A 440 20.86 -30.04 -5.90
C PRO A 440 20.26 -31.42 -6.20
N ASP A 441 21.04 -32.47 -5.95
CA ASP A 441 20.63 -33.87 -6.12
C ASP A 441 19.47 -34.29 -5.19
N LYS A 442 18.72 -35.29 -5.63
CA LYS A 442 17.65 -35.94 -4.85
C LYS A 442 18.23 -36.57 -3.58
N LEU A 443 17.59 -36.34 -2.42
CA LEU A 443 18.07 -36.81 -1.12
C LEU A 443 16.94 -37.39 -0.26
N THR A 444 17.28 -38.27 0.69
CA THR A 444 16.31 -38.84 1.66
C THR A 444 16.70 -38.46 3.09
N LEU A 445 15.75 -37.94 3.87
CA LEU A 445 15.91 -37.59 5.27
C LEU A 445 15.11 -38.54 6.17
N GLN A 446 15.78 -39.08 7.18
CA GLN A 446 15.14 -39.81 8.28
C GLN A 446 14.26 -38.87 9.13
N PRO A 447 13.33 -39.40 9.93
CA PRO A 447 12.48 -38.61 10.83
C PRO A 447 13.31 -37.66 11.72
N GLY A 448 12.90 -36.40 11.82
CA GLY A 448 13.60 -35.35 12.56
C GLY A 448 14.90 -34.82 11.93
N ALA A 449 15.43 -35.49 10.89
CA ALA A 449 16.71 -35.12 10.28
C ALA A 449 16.59 -33.89 9.36
N ASN A 450 17.75 -33.31 9.04
CA ASN A 450 17.87 -32.14 8.16
C ASN A 450 19.17 -32.19 7.36
N LYS A 451 19.23 -31.42 6.27
CA LYS A 451 20.39 -31.33 5.39
C LYS A 451 20.45 -29.97 4.71
N ASN A 452 21.62 -29.33 4.74
CA ASN A 452 21.92 -28.20 3.86
C ASN A 452 22.12 -28.70 2.42
N VAL A 453 21.49 -27.98 1.49
CA VAL A 453 21.65 -28.10 0.04
C VAL A 453 21.88 -26.71 -0.54
N ALA A 454 22.39 -26.64 -1.77
CA ALA A 454 22.64 -25.39 -2.46
C ALA A 454 22.00 -25.37 -3.85
N VAL A 455 21.61 -24.18 -4.29
CA VAL A 455 21.22 -23.87 -5.66
C VAL A 455 22.22 -22.87 -6.25
N LYS A 456 22.56 -23.02 -7.53
CA LYS A 456 23.48 -22.11 -8.23
C LYS A 456 22.84 -21.55 -9.50
N PHE A 457 22.76 -20.24 -9.59
CA PHE A 457 22.33 -19.49 -10.76
C PHE A 457 23.57 -19.09 -11.60
N GLU A 458 23.45 -19.05 -12.93
CA GLU A 458 24.41 -18.37 -13.80
C GLU A 458 24.03 -16.89 -13.96
N ASN A 459 25.02 -16.01 -14.13
CA ASN A 459 24.78 -14.59 -14.40
C ASN A 459 24.07 -14.43 -15.77
N PRO A 460 22.94 -13.67 -15.85
CA PRO A 460 22.18 -13.48 -17.08
C PRO A 460 22.87 -12.63 -18.17
N ASP A 461 24.00 -11.96 -17.93
CA ASP A 461 24.69 -11.11 -18.93
C ASP A 461 24.91 -11.80 -20.29
N ALA A 462 25.18 -13.11 -20.28
CA ALA A 462 25.41 -13.91 -21.48
C ALA A 462 24.13 -14.35 -22.22
N LEU A 463 22.93 -13.99 -21.74
CA LEU A 463 21.64 -14.40 -22.30
C LEU A 463 21.06 -13.40 -23.32
N GLY A 464 21.72 -12.24 -23.53
CA GLY A 464 21.36 -11.28 -24.57
C GLY A 464 20.06 -10.50 -24.31
N TRP A 465 19.64 -10.41 -23.04
CA TRP A 465 18.44 -9.65 -22.64
C TRP A 465 18.66 -8.13 -22.76
N ASN A 466 17.56 -7.39 -22.92
CA ASN A 466 17.57 -5.95 -23.22
C ASN A 466 17.90 -5.09 -21.98
N THR A 467 19.18 -5.02 -21.61
CA THR A 467 19.67 -4.29 -20.41
C THR A 467 19.15 -2.86 -20.29
N HIS A 468 18.98 -2.14 -21.41
CA HIS A 468 18.45 -0.77 -21.46
C HIS A 468 17.00 -0.65 -20.99
N ALA A 469 16.19 -1.70 -21.15
CA ALA A 469 14.80 -1.72 -20.68
C ALA A 469 14.67 -2.25 -19.24
N LEU A 470 15.79 -2.46 -18.54
CA LEU A 470 15.90 -2.96 -17.17
C LEU A 470 15.15 -4.28 -16.93
N PRO A 471 15.68 -5.42 -17.43
CA PRO A 471 15.01 -6.72 -17.33
C PRO A 471 15.04 -7.25 -15.88
N SER A 472 13.88 -7.26 -15.24
CA SER A 472 13.63 -7.86 -13.94
C SER A 472 13.12 -9.28 -14.13
N TYR A 473 13.83 -10.27 -13.57
CA TYR A 473 13.53 -11.70 -13.71
C TYR A 473 13.30 -12.34 -12.34
N SER A 474 12.36 -13.30 -12.25
CA SER A 474 11.97 -13.88 -10.97
C SER A 474 11.31 -15.26 -11.10
N GLY A 475 11.20 -15.96 -9.98
CA GLY A 475 10.55 -17.26 -9.91
C GLY A 475 10.77 -17.94 -8.57
N LYS A 476 10.64 -19.26 -8.55
CA LYS A 476 10.78 -20.08 -7.34
C LYS A 476 11.70 -21.26 -7.57
N VAL A 477 12.53 -21.57 -6.59
CA VAL A 477 13.09 -22.91 -6.40
C VAL A 477 12.06 -23.72 -5.64
N LEU A 478 11.63 -24.85 -6.18
CA LEU A 478 10.62 -25.73 -5.58
C LEU A 478 11.28 -26.94 -4.93
N VAL A 479 10.78 -27.30 -3.75
CA VAL A 479 11.18 -28.47 -2.98
C VAL A 479 9.96 -29.38 -2.84
N HIS A 480 9.98 -30.50 -3.55
CA HIS A 480 8.92 -31.51 -3.52
C HIS A 480 9.31 -32.65 -2.58
N SER A 481 8.36 -33.15 -1.79
CA SER A 481 8.54 -34.29 -0.90
C SER A 481 7.82 -35.54 -1.41
N SER A 482 8.29 -36.73 -1.02
CA SER A 482 7.63 -38.00 -1.31
C SER A 482 6.28 -38.18 -0.61
N LEU A 483 5.85 -37.22 0.21
CA LEU A 483 4.50 -37.15 0.80
C LEU A 483 3.51 -36.34 -0.05
N GLY A 484 3.96 -35.79 -1.20
CA GLY A 484 3.17 -34.89 -2.05
C GLY A 484 3.25 -33.41 -1.63
N GLU A 485 3.97 -33.09 -0.55
CA GLU A 485 4.18 -31.72 -0.10
C GLU A 485 5.05 -30.96 -1.12
N THR A 486 4.71 -29.71 -1.43
CA THR A 486 5.54 -28.83 -2.28
C THR A 486 5.69 -27.44 -1.65
N LEU A 487 6.94 -27.10 -1.35
CA LEU A 487 7.39 -25.84 -0.75
C LEU A 487 8.23 -25.03 -1.74
N ALA A 488 8.29 -23.71 -1.55
CA ALA A 488 8.99 -22.77 -2.44
C ALA A 488 10.03 -21.90 -1.72
N ILE A 489 11.06 -21.48 -2.45
CA ILE A 489 11.95 -20.37 -2.08
C ILE A 489 11.92 -19.37 -3.24
N PRO A 490 11.52 -18.10 -2.99
CA PRO A 490 11.44 -17.09 -4.05
C PRO A 490 12.82 -16.57 -4.45
N TYR A 491 13.02 -16.31 -5.75
CA TYR A 491 14.18 -15.62 -6.29
C TYR A 491 13.81 -14.41 -7.15
N HIS A 492 14.67 -13.39 -7.13
CA HIS A 492 14.59 -12.20 -7.99
C HIS A 492 15.99 -11.67 -8.33
N GLY A 493 16.15 -11.11 -9.52
CA GLY A 493 17.33 -10.35 -9.93
C GLY A 493 17.03 -9.33 -11.03
N ILE A 494 17.99 -8.46 -11.29
CA ILE A 494 17.98 -7.49 -12.39
C ILE A 494 19.12 -7.84 -13.36
N ALA A 495 18.82 -8.01 -14.64
CA ALA A 495 19.81 -8.31 -15.67
C ALA A 495 20.30 -7.02 -16.35
N ALA A 496 20.93 -6.16 -15.55
CA ALA A 496 21.58 -4.93 -15.98
C ALA A 496 22.63 -4.51 -14.92
N ASP A 497 23.49 -3.57 -15.31
CA ASP A 497 24.31 -2.76 -14.41
C ASP A 497 23.46 -1.59 -13.90
N LEU A 498 23.11 -1.57 -12.60
CA LEU A 498 22.32 -0.46 -12.05
C LEU A 498 23.13 0.82 -11.85
N HIS A 499 24.41 0.68 -11.47
CA HIS A 499 25.28 1.81 -11.17
C HIS A 499 25.54 2.69 -12.40
N ASN A 500 25.77 2.06 -13.55
CA ASN A 500 26.05 2.74 -14.81
C ASN A 500 24.82 2.84 -15.73
N GLY A 501 23.81 1.97 -15.55
CA GLY A 501 22.55 2.02 -16.29
C GLY A 501 21.58 3.12 -15.83
N ILE A 502 21.58 3.48 -14.54
CA ILE A 502 20.80 4.61 -14.01
C ILE A 502 21.51 5.93 -14.35
N THR A 503 21.38 6.34 -15.61
CA THR A 503 21.99 7.58 -16.13
C THR A 503 21.18 8.85 -15.80
N ARG A 504 19.94 8.71 -15.31
CA ARG A 504 19.01 9.82 -15.10
C ARG A 504 18.05 9.57 -13.92
N MET A 505 18.17 10.37 -12.85
CA MET A 505 17.29 10.27 -11.67
C MET A 505 15.95 11.01 -11.82
N PHE A 506 15.89 12.07 -12.63
CA PHE A 506 14.70 12.92 -12.81
C PHE A 506 14.14 12.84 -14.22
N ARG A 507 12.82 12.98 -14.41
CA ARG A 507 12.15 13.05 -15.73
C ARG A 507 12.71 14.22 -16.57
N LYS A 508 12.46 14.17 -17.88
CA LYS A 508 12.80 15.24 -18.84
C LYS A 508 12.17 16.58 -18.40
N GLY A 509 13.00 17.62 -18.38
CA GLY A 509 12.62 18.95 -17.87
C GLY A 509 12.79 19.15 -16.36
N TYR A 510 12.94 18.10 -15.56
CA TYR A 510 13.07 18.20 -14.09
C TYR A 510 14.51 17.97 -13.59
N PRO A 511 14.87 18.48 -12.39
CA PRO A 511 14.06 19.33 -11.50
C PRO A 511 13.93 20.77 -12.00
N ILE A 512 12.91 21.49 -11.54
CA ILE A 512 12.73 22.94 -11.81
C ILE A 512 12.58 23.72 -10.50
N ILE A 513 13.02 24.98 -10.50
CA ILE A 513 12.69 25.94 -9.44
C ILE A 513 11.87 27.06 -10.07
N VAL A 514 10.75 27.39 -9.44
CA VAL A 514 9.85 28.49 -9.84
C VAL A 514 9.57 29.42 -8.66
N SER A 515 9.13 30.64 -8.94
CA SER A 515 8.67 31.61 -7.94
C SER A 515 7.32 32.25 -8.31
N THR A 516 6.86 33.19 -7.48
CA THR A 516 5.64 34.03 -7.62
C THR A 516 4.32 33.28 -7.84
N LEU A 517 3.21 34.00 -7.93
CA LEU A 517 1.92 33.41 -8.31
C LEU A 517 1.98 32.69 -9.67
N ASP A 518 2.60 33.33 -10.67
CA ASP A 518 2.65 32.85 -12.07
C ASP A 518 3.58 31.65 -12.31
N SER A 519 4.26 31.13 -11.28
CA SER A 519 5.26 30.05 -11.42
C SER A 519 6.43 30.38 -12.35
N ILE A 520 6.93 31.62 -12.30
CA ILE A 520 8.05 32.10 -13.14
C ILE A 520 9.30 31.24 -12.88
N PRO A 521 9.92 30.62 -13.92
CA PRO A 521 11.12 29.80 -13.76
C PRO A 521 12.35 30.59 -13.29
N ILE A 522 13.22 29.93 -12.51
CA ILE A 522 14.52 30.50 -12.06
C ILE A 522 15.43 30.96 -13.23
N ALA A 523 15.26 30.38 -14.41
CA ALA A 523 15.98 30.79 -15.64
C ALA A 523 15.56 32.18 -16.16
N GLU A 524 14.34 32.63 -15.82
CA GLU A 524 13.81 33.96 -16.14
C GLU A 524 13.94 34.92 -14.95
N LYS A 525 13.80 34.40 -13.72
CA LYS A 525 13.90 35.16 -12.47
C LYS A 525 14.92 34.52 -11.51
N THR A 526 16.16 35.00 -11.59
CA THR A 526 17.32 34.50 -10.82
C THR A 526 17.44 35.08 -9.40
N THR A 527 16.51 35.93 -8.98
CA THR A 527 16.47 36.58 -7.65
C THR A 527 15.17 36.26 -6.93
N PHE A 528 15.18 36.28 -5.59
CA PHE A 528 14.01 36.03 -4.74
C PHE A 528 14.01 37.06 -3.60
N THR A 529 12.89 37.71 -3.32
CA THR A 529 12.78 38.65 -2.19
C THR A 529 12.40 37.96 -0.87
N PHE A 530 11.89 36.72 -0.94
CA PHE A 530 11.19 36.03 0.15
C PHE A 530 9.97 36.81 0.66
N ASP A 531 9.29 37.53 -0.24
CA ASP A 531 8.01 38.20 0.05
C ASP A 531 6.90 37.14 0.18
N LEU A 532 6.37 37.02 1.40
CA LEU A 532 5.34 36.05 1.80
C LEU A 532 3.92 36.60 1.67
N SER A 533 3.72 37.82 1.15
CA SER A 533 2.38 38.37 0.88
C SER A 533 1.61 37.50 -0.13
N LEU A 534 0.29 37.52 -0.03
CA LEU A 534 -0.59 36.70 -0.86
C LEU A 534 -0.56 37.14 -2.33
N GLU A 535 -0.17 38.39 -2.58
CA GLU A 535 -0.02 39.03 -3.88
C GLU A 535 1.34 38.74 -4.55
N ALA A 536 2.39 38.46 -3.78
CA ALA A 536 3.75 38.26 -4.32
C ALA A 536 4.18 36.79 -4.38
N GLN A 537 4.17 36.09 -3.22
CA GLN A 537 4.65 34.71 -3.06
C GLN A 537 6.06 34.48 -3.67
N ASP A 538 7.00 35.41 -3.46
CA ASP A 538 8.29 35.44 -4.15
C ASP A 538 9.42 34.70 -3.43
N PHE A 539 9.29 33.38 -3.37
CA PHE A 539 10.29 32.47 -2.78
C PHE A 539 10.56 31.24 -3.68
N PRO A 540 11.71 30.56 -3.53
CA PRO A 540 12.03 29.36 -4.32
C PRO A 540 11.10 28.18 -4.02
N ARG A 541 10.43 27.68 -5.07
CA ARG A 541 9.64 26.44 -5.02
C ARG A 541 10.27 25.42 -5.95
N LEU A 542 10.97 24.45 -5.38
CA LEU A 542 11.56 23.32 -6.10
C LEU A 542 10.45 22.31 -6.42
N ARG A 543 10.32 21.91 -7.68
CA ARG A 543 9.46 20.80 -8.13
C ARG A 543 10.33 19.68 -8.66
N THR A 544 10.06 18.44 -8.27
CA THR A 544 10.80 17.24 -8.71
C THR A 544 9.87 16.14 -9.23
N MET A 545 10.23 15.58 -10.39
CA MET A 545 9.71 14.30 -10.88
C MET A 545 10.87 13.31 -10.94
N MET A 546 10.93 12.35 -10.02
CA MET A 546 11.95 11.32 -9.90
C MET A 546 11.49 10.01 -10.58
N VAL A 547 12.38 9.43 -11.38
CA VAL A 547 12.18 8.15 -12.10
C VAL A 547 12.37 6.96 -11.16
N TYR A 548 13.34 7.08 -10.25
CA TYR A 548 13.68 6.12 -9.19
C TYR A 548 13.60 6.85 -7.85
N GLY A 549 13.25 6.14 -6.76
CA GLY A 549 13.36 6.72 -5.42
C GLY A 549 14.82 6.93 -5.00
N SER A 550 15.04 7.75 -3.97
CA SER A 550 16.33 7.88 -3.30
C SER A 550 16.17 7.85 -1.78
N ASP A 551 17.09 7.17 -1.10
CA ASP A 551 17.23 7.22 0.36
C ASP A 551 17.73 8.60 0.82
N GLU A 552 18.54 9.27 -0.01
CA GLU A 552 19.00 10.65 0.22
C GLU A 552 18.82 11.52 -1.04
N ALA A 553 17.87 12.43 -0.99
CA ALA A 553 17.79 13.60 -1.86
C ALA A 553 18.25 14.83 -1.08
N ARG A 554 18.92 15.76 -1.77
CA ARG A 554 19.51 16.97 -1.18
C ARG A 554 19.13 18.20 -2.00
N TRP A 555 18.83 19.31 -1.32
CA TRP A 555 18.83 20.65 -1.88
C TRP A 555 19.89 21.44 -1.12
N ASP A 556 21.11 21.45 -1.65
CA ASP A 556 22.28 22.10 -1.05
C ASP A 556 22.49 23.48 -1.66
N ILE A 557 22.79 24.49 -0.82
CA ILE A 557 23.09 25.86 -1.22
C ILE A 557 24.61 26.09 -1.12
N PHE A 558 25.18 26.72 -2.14
CA PHE A 558 26.61 27.04 -2.22
C PHE A 558 26.90 28.51 -2.47
N GLU A 559 28.10 28.94 -2.08
CA GLU A 559 28.71 30.21 -2.42
C GLU A 559 28.92 30.36 -3.95
N PRO A 560 28.86 31.57 -4.54
CA PRO A 560 28.93 31.79 -6.00
C PRO A 560 30.16 31.21 -6.71
N GLY A 561 31.25 30.97 -5.98
CA GLY A 561 32.49 30.39 -6.52
C GLY A 561 32.46 28.86 -6.70
N TYR A 562 31.41 28.18 -6.23
CA TYR A 562 31.33 26.72 -6.21
C TYR A 562 31.29 26.08 -7.61
N LYS A 563 32.03 24.97 -7.75
CA LYS A 563 32.10 24.11 -8.94
C LYS A 563 31.88 22.66 -8.53
N GLU A 564 31.21 21.88 -9.38
CA GLU A 564 30.81 20.51 -9.08
C GLU A 564 31.98 19.58 -8.70
N SER A 565 33.16 19.82 -9.27
CA SER A 565 34.39 19.10 -8.93
C SER A 565 34.94 19.37 -7.52
N GLN A 566 34.31 20.26 -6.75
CA GLN A 566 34.59 20.53 -5.34
C GLN A 566 33.65 19.78 -4.39
N TRP A 567 32.57 19.18 -4.90
CA TRP A 567 31.58 18.46 -4.09
C TRP A 567 32.20 17.26 -3.37
N LYS A 568 31.79 17.05 -2.11
CA LYS A 568 32.22 15.92 -1.28
C LYS A 568 31.10 15.51 -0.34
N TYR A 569 30.93 14.19 -0.19
CA TYR A 569 29.97 13.61 0.74
C TYR A 569 30.65 13.12 2.03
N PRO A 570 30.06 13.34 3.22
CA PRO A 570 28.97 14.29 3.48
C PRO A 570 29.49 15.75 3.39
N PRO A 571 28.69 16.71 2.90
CA PRO A 571 29.10 18.11 2.83
C PRO A 571 29.12 18.73 4.24
N VAL A 572 30.10 19.62 4.48
CA VAL A 572 30.35 20.25 5.79
C VAL A 572 30.32 21.76 5.65
N VAL A 573 29.48 22.44 6.44
CA VAL A 573 29.24 23.89 6.35
C VAL A 573 30.56 24.66 6.42
N GLY A 574 30.76 25.59 5.49
CA GLY A 574 31.97 26.38 5.33
C GLY A 574 33.11 25.68 4.57
N GLN A 575 32.97 24.41 4.17
CA GLN A 575 33.94 23.71 3.32
C GLN A 575 33.47 23.67 1.86
N GLY A 576 34.40 23.85 0.92
CA GLY A 576 34.10 23.78 -0.53
C GLY A 576 33.15 24.86 -1.05
N GLY A 577 32.76 25.83 -0.23
CA GLY A 577 31.70 26.80 -0.52
C GLY A 577 30.29 26.34 -0.14
N TYR A 578 30.11 25.22 0.56
CA TYR A 578 28.79 24.76 1.01
C TYR A 578 28.29 25.60 2.20
N VAL A 579 27.10 26.18 2.04
CA VAL A 579 26.43 27.04 3.04
C VAL A 579 25.52 26.21 3.96
N GLY A 580 24.77 25.27 3.38
CA GLY A 580 23.84 24.38 4.10
C GLY A 580 22.79 23.80 3.15
N SER A 581 22.04 22.80 3.61
CA SER A 581 20.83 22.35 2.89
C SER A 581 19.64 23.28 3.17
N ALA A 582 18.70 23.37 2.24
CA ALA A 582 17.41 24.01 2.46
C ALA A 582 16.57 23.28 3.54
N SER A 583 15.72 24.01 4.24
CA SER A 583 14.47 23.46 4.76
C SER A 583 13.33 23.65 3.74
N TYR A 584 12.20 23.01 3.96
CA TYR A 584 10.97 23.27 3.22
C TYR A 584 9.74 23.29 4.14
N TRP A 585 8.74 24.08 3.76
CA TRP A 585 7.44 24.07 4.42
C TRP A 585 6.73 22.73 4.17
N LYS A 586 6.40 22.00 5.23
CA LYS A 586 5.95 20.59 5.21
C LYS A 586 4.76 20.38 4.26
N GLU A 587 3.76 21.24 4.38
CA GLU A 587 2.47 21.11 3.71
C GLU A 587 2.58 21.23 2.17
N ALA A 588 3.63 21.90 1.66
CA ALA A 588 3.87 22.10 0.22
C ALA A 588 4.02 20.80 -0.59
N ASN A 589 4.41 19.69 0.06
CA ASN A 589 4.59 18.38 -0.58
C ASN A 589 3.42 17.42 -0.30
N THR A 590 2.52 17.73 0.64
CA THR A 590 1.44 16.82 1.06
C THR A 590 0.07 17.18 0.50
N ASN A 591 -0.11 18.41 0.01
CA ASN A 591 -1.39 18.86 -0.53
C ASN A 591 -1.18 19.72 -1.79
N VAL A 592 -1.26 19.08 -2.97
CA VAL A 592 -1.10 19.72 -4.29
C VAL A 592 -2.16 20.82 -4.52
N SER A 593 -3.27 20.79 -3.78
CA SER A 593 -4.38 21.75 -3.87
C SER A 593 -4.14 23.07 -3.12
N ILE A 594 -2.97 23.29 -2.49
CA ILE A 594 -2.64 24.56 -1.82
C ILE A 594 -2.08 25.58 -2.84
N PRO A 595 -2.77 26.69 -3.12
CA PRO A 595 -2.31 27.68 -4.09
C PRO A 595 -1.30 28.69 -3.50
N LEU A 596 -1.36 28.95 -2.18
CA LEU A 596 -0.69 30.06 -1.49
C LEU A 596 -0.19 29.63 -0.11
N TYR A 597 0.91 30.25 0.33
CA TYR A 597 1.37 30.24 1.71
C TYR A 597 0.86 31.52 2.39
N ASP A 598 0.10 31.35 3.47
CA ASP A 598 -0.43 32.44 4.29
C ASP A 598 0.20 32.40 5.69
N PRO A 599 1.11 33.34 6.03
CA PRO A 599 1.75 33.35 7.35
C PRO A 599 0.81 33.70 8.51
N GLU A 600 -0.42 34.19 8.28
CA GLU A 600 -1.39 34.47 9.34
C GLU A 600 -2.21 33.24 9.71
N SER A 601 -2.69 32.45 8.73
CA SER A 601 -3.52 31.26 8.98
C SER A 601 -2.76 29.94 9.01
N GLN A 602 -1.58 29.84 8.38
CA GLN A 602 -0.84 28.59 8.23
C GLN A 602 0.41 28.56 9.12
N LYS A 603 0.62 27.44 9.82
CA LYS A 603 1.82 27.23 10.64
C LYS A 603 3.00 26.89 9.75
N GLN A 604 4.12 27.60 9.95
CA GLN A 604 5.38 27.32 9.26
C GLN A 604 6.08 26.06 9.81
N ILE A 605 5.45 24.89 9.67
CA ILE A 605 6.06 23.61 10.02
C ILE A 605 7.13 23.31 8.97
N GLN A 606 8.39 23.17 9.40
CA GLN A 606 9.51 22.96 8.49
C GLN A 606 10.11 21.58 8.63
N LEU A 607 10.49 21.00 7.48
CA LEU A 607 11.27 19.77 7.37
C LEU A 607 12.58 20.08 6.65
N ASN A 608 13.64 19.31 6.93
CA ASN A 608 15.01 19.65 6.53
C ASN A 608 15.54 18.67 5.49
N PHE A 609 16.21 19.15 4.45
CA PHE A 609 17.05 18.29 3.62
C PHE A 609 18.34 17.89 4.38
N PRO A 610 18.86 16.66 4.22
CA PRO A 610 18.41 15.62 3.31
C PRO A 610 17.11 14.91 3.73
N ILE A 611 16.38 14.42 2.73
CA ILE A 611 15.16 13.59 2.90
C ILE A 611 15.23 12.37 1.99
N SER A 612 14.54 11.28 2.36
CA SER A 612 14.20 10.24 1.38
C SER A 612 13.05 10.73 0.51
N VAL A 613 13.09 10.41 -0.79
CA VAL A 613 12.05 10.79 -1.76
C VAL A 613 11.68 9.56 -2.59
N GLY A 614 10.40 9.19 -2.57
CA GLY A 614 9.88 8.11 -3.39
C GLY A 614 9.82 8.47 -4.88
N ARG A 615 9.61 7.46 -5.73
CA ARG A 615 9.24 7.69 -7.14
C ARG A 615 7.92 8.47 -7.20
N ASN A 616 7.86 9.47 -8.07
CA ASN A 616 6.64 10.25 -8.34
C ASN A 616 6.47 10.59 -9.84
N GLY A 617 7.51 10.44 -10.67
CA GLY A 617 7.50 10.74 -12.11
C GLY A 617 6.74 9.72 -12.97
N GLU A 618 5.58 9.25 -12.51
CA GLU A 618 4.78 8.18 -13.12
C GLU A 618 3.85 8.69 -14.23
N GLY A 619 3.55 9.99 -14.24
CA GLY A 619 2.50 10.57 -15.07
C GLY A 619 2.66 10.41 -16.58
N THR A 620 1.57 9.94 -17.21
CA THR A 620 1.14 10.31 -18.57
C THR A 620 -0.16 11.14 -18.56
N ALA A 621 -0.75 11.38 -17.37
CA ALA A 621 -1.70 12.48 -17.15
C ALA A 621 -0.94 13.81 -17.04
N ASP A 622 -1.66 14.93 -16.93
CA ASP A 622 -1.11 16.29 -17.10
C ASP A 622 0.20 16.51 -16.30
N PRO A 623 1.32 16.91 -16.97
CA PRO A 623 2.60 17.17 -16.30
C PRO A 623 2.59 18.22 -15.18
N GLN A 624 1.48 18.95 -15.01
CA GLN A 624 1.27 19.94 -13.94
C GLN A 624 0.83 19.33 -12.60
N ASP A 625 0.36 18.07 -12.56
CA ASP A 625 -0.31 17.50 -11.38
C ASP A 625 0.51 16.45 -10.59
N MET A 626 1.65 15.98 -11.12
CA MET A 626 2.38 14.81 -10.58
C MET A 626 3.87 15.04 -10.24
N TYR A 627 4.19 16.16 -9.57
CA TYR A 627 5.52 16.41 -9.00
C TYR A 627 5.46 16.51 -7.47
N SER A 628 6.56 16.15 -6.79
CA SER A 628 6.79 16.57 -5.40
C SER A 628 7.27 18.02 -5.38
N GLN A 629 6.90 18.76 -4.35
CA GLN A 629 7.12 20.20 -4.30
C GLN A 629 7.61 20.66 -2.92
N PHE A 630 8.67 21.46 -2.92
CA PHE A 630 9.37 21.89 -1.71
C PHE A 630 9.51 23.41 -1.74
N TRP A 631 8.83 24.10 -0.82
CA TRP A 631 8.84 25.57 -0.74
C TRP A 631 9.88 26.00 0.28
N TRP A 632 11.00 26.56 -0.19
CA TRP A 632 12.08 27.02 0.68
C TRP A 632 11.83 28.47 1.08
N LEU A 633 11.50 28.69 2.36
CA LEU A 633 11.20 30.01 2.93
C LEU A 633 12.44 30.66 3.56
N GLY A 634 13.61 30.45 2.97
CA GLY A 634 14.89 31.06 3.34
C GLY A 634 15.66 30.39 4.49
N ARG A 635 15.05 29.48 5.25
CA ARG A 635 15.70 28.81 6.39
C ARG A 635 16.52 27.59 5.97
N LEU A 636 17.64 27.34 6.64
CA LEU A 636 18.53 26.21 6.37
C LEU A 636 18.32 25.07 7.37
N ALA A 637 18.72 23.86 6.98
CA ALA A 637 18.55 22.62 7.74
C ALA A 637 19.24 22.58 9.12
N ASN A 638 20.17 23.51 9.38
CA ASN A 638 20.81 23.73 10.68
C ASN A 638 20.03 24.68 11.61
N GLY A 639 18.92 25.27 11.14
CA GLY A 639 18.12 26.25 11.87
C GLY A 639 18.60 27.70 11.80
N SER A 640 19.57 28.05 10.95
CA SER A 640 19.89 29.45 10.61
C SER A 640 19.16 29.88 9.34
N ASP A 641 18.80 31.15 9.24
CA ASP A 641 18.21 31.73 8.04
C ASP A 641 19.30 32.21 7.06
N ILE A 642 19.03 32.13 5.75
CA ILE A 642 19.98 32.55 4.70
C ILE A 642 20.24 34.06 4.76
N ALA A 643 21.48 34.47 4.54
CA ALA A 643 21.81 35.89 4.41
C ALA A 643 21.36 36.43 3.04
N SER A 644 21.20 37.76 2.93
CA SER A 644 21.02 38.39 1.62
C SER A 644 22.34 38.34 0.84
N GLY A 645 22.32 37.76 -0.35
CA GLY A 645 23.52 37.53 -1.15
C GLY A 645 23.22 36.86 -2.48
N THR A 646 24.27 36.47 -3.19
CA THR A 646 24.20 35.60 -4.38
C THR A 646 24.62 34.20 -3.97
N TYR A 647 23.95 33.17 -4.49
CA TYR A 647 24.21 31.76 -4.19
C TYR A 647 24.14 30.91 -5.46
N ARG A 648 24.52 29.63 -5.35
CA ARG A 648 24.49 28.62 -6.40
C ARG A 648 23.88 27.31 -5.91
#